data_AF-A0A2R3Z8G9-F1
#
_entry.id   AF-A0A2R3Z8G9-F1
#
_cell.length_a   1.000
_cell.length_b   1.000
_cell.length_c   1.000
_cell.angle_alpha   90.00
_cell.angle_beta   90.00
_cell.angle_gamma   90.00
#
_symmetry.space_group_name_H-M   'P 1'
#
loop_
_entity.id
_entity.type
_entity.pdbx_description
1 polymer ?
#
loop_
_entity_poly.entity_id
_entity_poly.type
_entity_poly.pdbx_seq_one_letter_code
_entity_poly.pdbx_strand_id
1 'polypeptide(L)'
;MKHCLLFSIFFSLISMTAGAQERGRLTGKVLSESGEPLENVEVNLLNSSFQTKTSGDGTFSFSAVPYGSYILSVSKRGYSETTRTVKIDSEEIELEIILSSEGERLKDVVVTAQKREERIQEIPLSIISLSYENVKQSQIQNANDLTAVSPNLYASDPGDRRTVTSIRGIVTTSYDPAVATYIDGVNQYNLDTYITQLFDIERIEVLRGPQGTLYGRNAMGGVINIITREPQKETTIFGEASLGNYNQQRYMAGIRTSLTDKLFFGAAGLYEEREGFYTNEFTGSSYDDQQNFSGNYYLKYLFSPTWNATLNLKHFSAENEGAFPLNMGIEAARENPYTLNQNQLSTMKDNTFNTSLVIDNKGENLNFSSQTAYQQNYRYYQNPIDADFSPLDAMSIINDYGKDWNTVKVATQEFRLSSASGPGRDLEWTAGTYMFYQESPVKQATHFGEDAAVMGSEETNYSLINISEATGKGIAFFGQLNYQVVEKLGLIAGLRYDHEFKKQSVLGEYQLDSDTEPLFEYQPDTTATASFNAFSPKAGLTYDLSEENLIFLTYSRGFRAGGLTPLSADPTQPPLYEYQPEFSDNYEIGTKNSFLETKLLVNATVFYTEVTDVQVPTLVMPDGVIVTRNTGKLTSKGLEVELKALLTTGLEFSYDLGFTDAGYESLLIAQDGEEVNLEDNKQIYTPEVTSMLALQYRSNLGLNENWEFTARAEWKYLGEQYFDLANNLKQEPYSLYNGNIGVSYRDIKLMLWGRNIFDTEYISYGYNFGAVHLGNPATTGVTLSFKI
;
A
#
# COMPACT_ATOMS: atom_id res chain seq x y z
N MET A 1 -10.16 12.43 34.11
CA MET A 1 -11.01 13.63 34.36
C MET A 1 -10.32 14.99 34.13
N LYS A 2 -8.99 15.08 33.97
CA LYS A 2 -8.31 16.32 33.51
C LYS A 2 -8.12 16.41 31.97
N HIS A 3 -8.57 15.41 31.21
CA HIS A 3 -8.44 15.37 29.74
C HIS A 3 -9.68 15.87 28.99
N CYS A 4 -10.83 16.05 29.64
CA CYS A 4 -12.02 16.63 28.99
C CYS A 4 -11.94 18.15 28.83
N LEU A 5 -11.08 18.86 29.58
CA LEU A 5 -10.98 20.32 29.48
C LEU A 5 -10.20 20.79 28.24
N LEU A 6 -9.24 20.00 27.74
CA LEU A 6 -8.53 20.33 26.49
C LEU A 6 -9.43 20.15 25.25
N PHE A 7 -10.37 19.21 25.29
CA PHE A 7 -11.32 18.97 24.21
C PHE A 7 -12.31 20.13 24.02
N SER A 8 -12.69 20.82 25.10
CA SER A 8 -13.59 21.98 25.03
C SER A 8 -12.88 23.30 24.67
N ILE A 9 -11.56 23.41 24.87
CA ILE A 9 -10.79 24.62 24.53
C ILE A 9 -10.36 24.62 23.05
N PHE A 10 -10.21 23.44 22.42
CA PHE A 10 -9.96 23.37 20.97
C PHE A 10 -11.20 23.71 20.13
N PHE A 11 -12.40 23.43 20.64
CA PHE A 11 -13.66 23.75 19.95
C PHE A 11 -14.09 25.22 20.09
N SER A 12 -13.57 25.98 21.07
CA SER A 12 -13.95 27.39 21.27
C SER A 12 -13.14 28.37 20.41
N LEU A 13 -12.07 27.93 19.75
CA LEU A 13 -11.20 28.75 18.90
C LEU A 13 -11.51 28.66 17.38
N ILE A 14 -12.49 27.86 16.96
CA ILE A 14 -12.97 27.79 15.55
C ILE A 14 -14.30 28.54 15.39
N SER A 15 -14.43 29.70 16.03
CA SER A 15 -15.46 30.69 15.67
C SER A 15 -14.86 31.71 14.71
N MET A 16 -14.42 31.23 13.53
CA MET A 16 -14.07 32.13 12.43
C MET A 16 -15.36 32.60 11.75
N THR A 17 -15.53 33.93 11.82
CA THR A 17 -16.47 34.78 11.09
C THR A 17 -17.13 34.11 9.88
N ALA A 18 -18.45 33.91 9.97
CA ALA A 18 -19.30 33.68 8.81
C ALA A 18 -19.33 34.98 7.98
N GLY A 19 -18.34 35.16 7.10
CA GLY A 19 -18.53 36.04 5.94
C GLY A 19 -19.65 35.43 5.11
N ALA A 20 -20.66 36.21 4.75
CA ALA A 20 -21.70 35.75 3.84
C ALA A 20 -21.08 35.50 2.47
N GLN A 21 -20.69 34.25 2.21
CA GLN A 21 -20.26 33.84 0.87
C GLN A 21 -21.51 33.75 0.00
N GLU A 22 -21.47 34.42 -1.15
CA GLU A 22 -22.53 34.35 -2.15
C GLU A 22 -22.75 32.89 -2.57
N ARG A 23 -24.01 32.53 -2.83
CA ARG A 23 -24.40 31.16 -3.17
C ARG A 23 -25.12 31.16 -4.50
N GLY A 24 -24.75 30.21 -5.35
CA GLY A 24 -25.36 29.98 -6.64
C GLY A 24 -26.23 28.74 -6.64
N ARG A 25 -26.98 28.59 -7.73
CA ARG A 25 -27.68 27.39 -8.12
C ARG A 25 -27.00 26.82 -9.35
N LEU A 26 -26.54 25.58 -9.24
CA LEU A 26 -25.99 24.83 -10.36
C LEU A 26 -27.06 23.89 -10.89
N THR A 27 -27.52 24.09 -12.10
CA THR A 27 -28.44 23.20 -12.82
C THR A 27 -27.77 22.64 -14.05
N GLY A 28 -28.29 21.54 -14.58
CA GLY A 28 -27.84 21.08 -15.87
C GLY A 28 -28.60 19.88 -16.40
N LYS A 29 -28.21 19.44 -17.59
CA LYS A 29 -28.69 18.22 -18.24
C LYS A 29 -27.54 17.29 -18.54
N VAL A 30 -27.78 16.00 -18.33
CA VAL A 30 -26.88 14.93 -18.79
C VAL A 30 -27.53 14.20 -19.95
N LEU A 31 -26.82 14.16 -21.07
CA LEU A 31 -27.25 13.55 -22.32
C LEU A 31 -26.27 12.43 -22.73
N SER A 32 -26.74 11.48 -23.55
CA SER A 32 -25.87 10.58 -24.30
C SER A 32 -25.25 11.30 -25.51
N GLU A 33 -24.28 10.68 -26.18
CA GLU A 33 -23.75 11.19 -27.46
C GLU A 33 -24.81 11.30 -28.57
N SER A 34 -25.88 10.51 -28.50
CA SER A 34 -27.04 10.62 -29.40
C SER A 34 -27.99 11.77 -29.04
N GLY A 35 -27.73 12.49 -27.95
CA GLY A 35 -28.55 13.59 -27.45
C GLY A 35 -29.76 13.15 -26.62
N GLU A 36 -29.83 11.88 -26.22
CA GLU A 36 -30.92 11.38 -25.38
C GLU A 36 -30.67 11.72 -23.90
N PRO A 37 -31.67 12.23 -23.16
CA PRO A 37 -31.51 12.50 -21.74
C PRO A 37 -31.27 11.23 -20.92
N LEU A 38 -30.28 11.29 -20.02
CA LEU A 38 -29.91 10.15 -19.18
C LEU A 38 -30.48 10.31 -17.78
N GLU A 39 -31.42 9.45 -17.40
CA GLU A 39 -31.98 9.35 -16.05
C GLU A 39 -31.04 8.62 -15.08
N ASN A 40 -31.13 8.93 -13.78
CA ASN A 40 -30.42 8.25 -12.68
C ASN A 40 -28.89 8.27 -12.84
N VAL A 41 -28.35 9.31 -13.48
CA VAL A 41 -26.91 9.59 -13.52
C VAL A 41 -26.51 10.17 -12.17
N GLU A 42 -25.43 9.67 -11.57
CA GLU A 42 -24.85 10.25 -10.35
C GLU A 42 -24.06 11.51 -10.69
N VAL A 43 -24.31 12.58 -9.96
CA VAL A 43 -23.67 13.88 -10.14
C VAL A 43 -23.18 14.38 -8.80
N ASN A 44 -21.86 14.59 -8.67
CA ASN A 44 -21.19 14.92 -7.42
C ASN A 44 -20.30 16.15 -7.58
N LEU A 45 -20.32 17.06 -6.61
CA LEU A 45 -19.29 18.10 -6.48
C LEU A 45 -18.24 17.62 -5.48
N LEU A 46 -17.06 17.26 -5.99
CA LEU A 46 -15.96 16.72 -5.20
C LEU A 46 -15.42 17.75 -4.22
N ASN A 47 -14.78 17.26 -3.15
CA ASN A 47 -14.35 18.02 -1.98
C ASN A 47 -15.47 18.80 -1.25
N SER A 48 -16.73 18.47 -1.51
CA SER A 48 -17.91 19.08 -0.90
C SER A 48 -18.90 18.01 -0.40
N SER A 49 -20.05 18.43 0.10
CA SER A 49 -21.15 17.52 0.47
C SER A 49 -22.30 17.46 -0.55
N PHE A 50 -22.16 18.13 -1.70
CA PHE A 50 -23.19 18.19 -2.72
C PHE A 50 -23.15 16.97 -3.64
N GLN A 51 -24.21 16.17 -3.58
CA GLN A 51 -24.45 15.00 -4.45
C GLN A 51 -25.93 14.96 -4.87
N THR A 52 -26.22 14.55 -6.09
CA THR A 52 -27.58 14.43 -6.62
C THR A 52 -27.64 13.39 -7.75
N LYS A 53 -28.84 13.12 -8.26
CA LYS A 53 -29.06 12.31 -9.46
C LYS A 53 -29.89 13.07 -10.49
N THR A 54 -29.73 12.71 -11.76
CA THR A 54 -30.60 13.24 -12.81
C THR A 54 -32.01 12.65 -12.75
N SER A 55 -33.04 13.47 -13.03
CA SER A 55 -34.42 13.02 -13.24
C SER A 55 -34.63 12.36 -14.61
N GLY A 56 -35.84 11.86 -14.86
CA GLY A 56 -36.22 11.18 -16.11
C GLY A 56 -35.98 11.98 -17.40
N ASP A 57 -35.89 13.31 -17.32
CA ASP A 57 -35.56 14.22 -18.42
C ASP A 57 -34.08 14.60 -18.47
N GLY A 58 -33.23 13.88 -17.73
CA GLY A 58 -31.78 14.08 -17.63
C GLY A 58 -31.36 15.31 -16.83
N THR A 59 -32.28 16.04 -16.17
CA THR A 59 -31.93 17.27 -15.45
C THR A 59 -31.41 16.99 -14.03
N PHE A 60 -30.45 17.80 -13.56
CA PHE A 60 -29.99 17.81 -12.17
C PHE A 60 -29.94 19.25 -11.62
N SER A 61 -29.94 19.38 -10.29
CA SER A 61 -29.83 20.66 -9.61
C SER A 61 -29.13 20.52 -8.27
N PHE A 62 -28.20 21.43 -8.01
CA PHE A 62 -27.69 21.76 -6.68
C PHE A 62 -28.14 23.17 -6.31
N SER A 63 -28.68 23.30 -5.10
CA SER A 63 -29.16 24.58 -4.59
C SER A 63 -28.23 25.10 -3.50
N ALA A 64 -28.04 26.42 -3.48
CA ALA A 64 -27.25 27.10 -2.45
C ALA A 64 -25.80 26.58 -2.37
N VAL A 65 -25.18 26.35 -3.52
CA VAL A 65 -23.76 26.00 -3.64
C VAL A 65 -22.95 27.27 -3.40
N PRO A 66 -22.03 27.32 -2.42
CA PRO A 66 -21.15 28.47 -2.25
C PRO A 66 -20.43 28.80 -3.56
N TYR A 67 -20.24 30.07 -3.86
CA TYR A 67 -19.44 30.46 -5.02
C TYR A 67 -18.05 29.82 -4.89
N GLY A 68 -17.54 29.23 -5.96
CA GLY A 68 -16.26 28.54 -5.95
C GLY A 68 -15.96 27.64 -7.13
N SER A 69 -14.69 27.26 -7.29
CA SER A 69 -14.29 26.25 -8.27
C SER A 69 -14.45 24.86 -7.65
N TYR A 70 -15.17 23.97 -8.34
CA TYR A 70 -15.42 22.59 -7.94
C TYR A 70 -15.08 21.64 -9.07
N ILE A 71 -14.76 20.39 -8.74
CA ILE A 71 -14.72 19.31 -9.73
C ILE A 71 -16.09 18.63 -9.70
N LEU A 72 -16.82 18.70 -10.81
CA LEU A 72 -18.06 17.97 -11.04
C LEU A 72 -17.70 16.59 -11.58
N SER A 73 -18.01 15.52 -10.84
CA SER A 73 -17.96 14.14 -11.32
C SER A 73 -19.36 13.69 -11.74
N VAL A 74 -19.43 13.01 -12.88
CA VAL A 74 -20.66 12.53 -13.48
C VAL A 74 -20.46 11.09 -13.93
N SER A 75 -21.23 10.17 -13.34
CA SER A 75 -21.06 8.74 -13.57
C SER A 75 -22.39 8.00 -13.73
N LYS A 76 -22.40 7.04 -14.66
CA LYS A 76 -23.52 6.12 -14.90
C LYS A 76 -22.98 4.80 -15.44
N ARG A 77 -23.58 3.69 -15.03
CA ARG A 77 -23.23 2.36 -15.55
C ARG A 77 -23.42 2.29 -17.07
N GLY A 78 -22.46 1.69 -17.77
CA GLY A 78 -22.44 1.60 -19.24
C GLY A 78 -21.88 2.85 -19.93
N TYR A 79 -21.49 3.87 -19.16
CA TYR A 79 -20.89 5.11 -19.66
C TYR A 79 -19.51 5.33 -19.03
N SER A 80 -18.67 6.11 -19.71
CA SER A 80 -17.36 6.51 -19.20
C SER A 80 -17.52 7.68 -18.25
N GLU A 81 -17.07 7.53 -16.99
CA GLU A 81 -17.10 8.62 -16.01
C GLU A 81 -16.36 9.84 -16.55
N THR A 82 -16.98 11.01 -16.38
CA THR A 82 -16.45 12.30 -16.84
C THR A 82 -16.37 13.26 -15.66
N THR A 83 -15.28 14.01 -15.60
CA THR A 83 -15.06 15.05 -14.61
C THR A 83 -14.82 16.40 -15.28
N ARG A 84 -15.37 17.46 -14.70
CA ARG A 84 -15.20 18.83 -15.22
C ARG A 84 -15.01 19.82 -14.10
N THR A 85 -14.04 20.71 -14.25
CA THR A 85 -13.93 21.87 -13.35
C THR A 85 -15.03 22.86 -13.69
N VAL A 86 -15.84 23.19 -12.69
CA VAL A 86 -16.98 24.12 -12.79
C VAL A 86 -16.74 25.24 -11.79
N LYS A 87 -16.80 26.48 -12.27
CA LYS A 87 -16.71 27.67 -11.43
C LYS A 87 -18.11 28.20 -11.15
N ILE A 88 -18.45 28.28 -9.87
CA ILE A 88 -19.68 28.88 -9.34
C ILE A 88 -19.39 30.34 -9.03
N ASP A 89 -19.71 31.26 -9.95
CA ASP A 89 -19.48 32.70 -9.78
C ASP A 89 -20.69 33.57 -10.18
N SER A 90 -21.86 32.95 -10.34
CA SER A 90 -23.15 33.62 -10.59
C SER A 90 -24.30 32.95 -9.83
N GLU A 91 -25.45 33.64 -9.74
CA GLU A 91 -26.65 33.13 -9.05
C GLU A 91 -27.19 31.85 -9.69
N GLU A 92 -27.13 31.74 -11.02
CA GLU A 92 -27.51 30.55 -11.78
C GLU A 92 -26.44 30.18 -12.78
N ILE A 93 -26.13 28.88 -12.84
CA ILE A 93 -25.22 28.26 -13.79
C ILE A 93 -25.91 27.06 -14.37
N GLU A 94 -25.96 26.99 -15.68
CA GLU A 94 -26.54 25.87 -16.41
C GLU A 94 -25.44 25.13 -17.18
N LEU A 95 -25.39 23.81 -17.02
CA LEU A 95 -24.44 22.94 -17.70
C LEU A 95 -25.15 21.94 -18.60
N GLU A 96 -24.55 21.67 -19.75
CA GLU A 96 -24.85 20.48 -20.53
C GLU A 96 -23.63 19.55 -20.47
N ILE A 97 -23.88 18.29 -20.14
CA ILE A 97 -22.85 17.26 -20.00
C ILE A 97 -23.23 16.10 -20.90
N ILE A 98 -22.30 15.69 -21.74
CA ILE A 98 -22.45 14.55 -22.62
C ILE A 98 -21.64 13.40 -22.02
N LEU A 99 -22.29 12.26 -21.78
CA LEU A 99 -21.62 11.03 -21.38
C LEU A 99 -21.41 10.13 -22.60
N SER A 100 -20.15 9.78 -22.86
CA SER A 100 -19.77 8.78 -23.86
C SER A 100 -20.02 7.37 -23.34
N SER A 101 -20.35 6.45 -24.24
CA SER A 101 -20.52 5.04 -23.87
C SER A 101 -19.19 4.46 -23.35
N GLU A 102 -19.28 3.41 -22.55
CA GLU A 102 -18.08 2.72 -22.08
C GLU A 102 -17.27 2.16 -23.27
N GLY A 103 -15.98 2.48 -23.33
CA GLY A 103 -15.09 2.05 -24.41
C GLY A 103 -14.99 3.00 -25.61
N GLU A 104 -15.67 4.15 -25.59
CA GLU A 104 -15.50 5.24 -26.58
C GLU A 104 -14.53 6.33 -26.12
N ARG A 105 -14.39 6.49 -24.79
CA ARG A 105 -13.47 7.44 -24.14
C ARG A 105 -12.82 6.79 -22.91
N LEU A 106 -11.59 7.18 -22.55
CA LEU A 106 -10.98 6.73 -21.29
C LEU A 106 -11.66 7.44 -20.12
N LYS A 107 -11.92 6.70 -19.03
CA LYS A 107 -12.52 7.25 -17.82
C LYS A 107 -11.57 8.28 -17.20
N ASP A 108 -12.13 9.42 -16.81
CA ASP A 108 -11.40 10.36 -15.96
C ASP A 108 -11.16 9.70 -14.59
N VAL A 109 -10.02 10.00 -13.98
CA VAL A 109 -9.63 9.37 -12.71
C VAL A 109 -9.38 10.44 -11.67
N VAL A 110 -10.10 10.32 -10.55
CA VAL A 110 -9.89 11.13 -9.36
C VAL A 110 -9.20 10.29 -8.29
N VAL A 111 -8.24 10.91 -7.62
CA VAL A 111 -7.48 10.31 -6.53
C VAL A 111 -7.51 11.19 -5.29
N THR A 112 -7.20 10.59 -4.14
CA THR A 112 -7.09 11.25 -2.84
C THR A 112 -5.65 11.37 -2.34
N ALA A 113 -4.70 11.12 -3.24
CA ALA A 113 -3.27 10.97 -3.00
C ALA A 113 -2.60 12.17 -2.31
N GLN A 114 -3.13 13.39 -2.43
CA GLN A 114 -2.63 14.55 -1.67
C GLN A 114 -3.55 14.94 -0.50
N LYS A 115 -4.24 13.95 0.08
CA LYS A 115 -5.23 14.12 1.16
C LYS A 115 -6.44 14.99 0.75
N ARG A 116 -6.66 15.16 -0.55
CA ARG A 116 -7.76 15.89 -1.21
C ARG A 116 -8.11 15.20 -2.52
N GLU A 117 -9.37 15.32 -2.96
CA GLU A 117 -9.83 14.76 -4.23
C GLU A 117 -9.36 15.62 -5.40
N GLU A 118 -8.55 15.06 -6.30
CA GLU A 118 -7.93 15.75 -7.44
C GLU A 118 -7.92 14.87 -8.68
N ARG A 119 -7.97 15.47 -9.88
CA ARG A 119 -7.84 14.73 -11.15
C ARG A 119 -6.40 14.30 -11.34
N ILE A 120 -6.19 13.02 -11.63
CA ILE A 120 -4.84 12.42 -11.70
C ILE A 120 -3.91 13.10 -12.73
N GLN A 121 -4.49 13.67 -13.79
CA GLN A 121 -3.77 14.34 -14.88
C GLN A 121 -3.26 15.74 -14.48
N GLU A 122 -3.77 16.31 -13.39
CA GLU A 122 -3.40 17.66 -12.92
C GLU A 122 -2.41 17.61 -11.74
N ILE A 123 -2.16 16.43 -11.19
CA ILE A 123 -1.29 16.27 -10.03
C ILE A 123 0.17 16.20 -10.51
N PRO A 124 1.08 17.05 -10.01
CA PRO A 124 2.47 17.05 -10.43
C PRO A 124 3.31 16.03 -9.66
N LEU A 125 2.91 14.76 -9.73
CA LEU A 125 3.67 13.64 -9.20
C LEU A 125 3.43 12.38 -10.02
N SER A 126 4.36 11.43 -9.91
CA SER A 126 4.27 10.14 -10.57
C SER A 126 3.31 9.23 -9.80
N ILE A 127 2.11 9.03 -10.34
CA ILE A 127 1.03 8.28 -9.71
C ILE A 127 0.24 7.49 -10.75
N ILE A 128 -0.08 6.25 -10.38
CA ILE A 128 -1.08 5.43 -11.05
C ILE A 128 -2.24 5.16 -10.08
N SER A 129 -3.44 4.99 -10.64
CA SER A 129 -4.63 4.58 -9.88
C SER A 129 -5.30 3.40 -10.56
N LEU A 130 -5.49 2.33 -9.80
CA LEU A 130 -6.13 1.09 -10.22
C LEU A 130 -7.55 1.08 -9.68
N SER A 131 -8.54 1.17 -10.57
CA SER A 131 -9.95 1.08 -10.20
C SER A 131 -10.33 -0.34 -9.74
N TYR A 132 -11.48 -0.49 -9.07
CA TYR A 132 -12.08 -1.79 -8.75
C TYR A 132 -12.06 -2.77 -9.94
N GLU A 133 -12.43 -2.30 -11.13
CA GLU A 133 -12.41 -3.14 -12.34
C GLU A 133 -11.00 -3.57 -12.72
N ASN A 134 -10.00 -2.69 -12.60
CA ASN A 134 -8.60 -3.07 -12.86
C ASN A 134 -8.10 -4.10 -11.85
N VAL A 135 -8.43 -3.93 -10.56
CA VAL A 135 -8.09 -4.87 -9.49
C VAL A 135 -8.68 -6.25 -9.78
N LYS A 136 -9.96 -6.31 -10.18
CA LYS A 136 -10.64 -7.57 -10.54
C LYS A 136 -10.08 -8.22 -11.80
N GLN A 137 -9.92 -7.45 -12.87
CA GLN A 137 -9.47 -7.98 -14.16
C GLN A 137 -8.01 -8.45 -14.10
N SER A 138 -7.16 -7.77 -13.33
CA SER A 138 -5.75 -8.14 -13.17
C SER A 138 -5.54 -9.14 -12.01
N GLN A 139 -6.61 -9.61 -11.38
CA GLN A 139 -6.58 -10.55 -10.25
C GLN A 139 -5.64 -10.11 -9.11
N ILE A 140 -5.65 -8.81 -8.80
CA ILE A 140 -4.86 -8.24 -7.70
C ILE A 140 -5.54 -8.60 -6.38
N GLN A 141 -4.91 -9.48 -5.61
CA GLN A 141 -5.40 -10.02 -4.34
C GLN A 141 -4.60 -9.53 -3.14
N ASN A 142 -3.33 -9.16 -3.34
CA ASN A 142 -2.45 -8.58 -2.32
C ASN A 142 -1.44 -7.60 -2.96
N ALA A 143 -0.57 -6.98 -2.17
CA ALA A 143 0.39 -6.01 -2.70
C ALA A 143 1.48 -6.62 -3.60
N ASN A 144 1.80 -7.92 -3.48
CA ASN A 144 2.77 -8.59 -4.36
C ASN A 144 2.30 -8.54 -5.82
N ASP A 145 0.99 -8.56 -6.04
CA ASP A 145 0.38 -8.52 -7.38
C ASP A 145 0.55 -7.16 -8.08
N LEU A 146 0.93 -6.12 -7.33
CA LEU A 146 1.25 -4.79 -7.88
C LEU A 146 2.59 -4.76 -8.62
N THR A 147 3.43 -5.78 -8.46
CA THR A 147 4.71 -5.91 -9.16
C THR A 147 4.53 -5.72 -10.66
N ALA A 148 5.32 -4.79 -11.20
CA ALA A 148 5.29 -4.30 -12.58
C ALA A 148 3.96 -3.69 -13.07
N VAL A 149 2.87 -3.72 -12.28
CA VAL A 149 1.64 -2.99 -12.60
C VAL A 149 1.85 -1.49 -12.46
N SER A 150 2.69 -1.09 -11.50
CA SER A 150 3.23 0.27 -11.45
C SER A 150 4.69 0.25 -11.93
N PRO A 151 5.13 1.23 -12.74
CA PRO A 151 6.53 1.36 -13.13
C PRO A 151 7.47 1.36 -11.92
N ASN A 152 8.60 0.66 -12.05
CA ASN A 152 9.65 0.55 -11.03
C ASN A 152 9.17 0.04 -9.67
N LEU A 153 8.05 -0.70 -9.62
CA LEU A 153 7.55 -1.34 -8.41
C LEU A 153 7.83 -2.84 -8.43
N TYR A 154 8.48 -3.29 -7.37
CA TYR A 154 8.66 -4.70 -7.04
C TYR A 154 8.15 -4.98 -5.63
N ALA A 155 7.38 -6.03 -5.47
CA ALA A 155 6.84 -6.46 -4.19
C ALA A 155 6.91 -7.98 -4.10
N SER A 156 7.41 -8.49 -2.97
CA SER A 156 7.60 -9.92 -2.77
C SER A 156 7.32 -10.36 -1.34
N ASP A 157 6.92 -11.62 -1.22
CA ASP A 157 6.63 -12.31 0.04
C ASP A 157 7.81 -13.23 0.42
N PRO A 158 8.43 -13.01 1.58
CA PRO A 158 9.52 -13.83 2.09
C PRO A 158 9.09 -15.24 2.56
N GLY A 159 7.82 -15.60 2.42
CA GLY A 159 7.25 -16.90 2.79
C GLY A 159 6.31 -16.85 4.00
N ASP A 160 5.98 -15.65 4.50
CA ASP A 160 5.20 -15.48 5.73
C ASP A 160 4.12 -14.40 5.61
N ARG A 161 3.69 -14.15 4.37
CA ARG A 161 2.59 -13.27 3.97
C ARG A 161 2.87 -11.79 4.14
N ARG A 162 4.00 -11.38 4.73
CA ARG A 162 4.43 -9.98 4.70
C ARG A 162 4.87 -9.62 3.29
N THR A 163 4.89 -8.33 2.99
CA THR A 163 5.33 -7.86 1.67
C THR A 163 6.48 -6.88 1.84
N VAL A 164 7.64 -7.25 1.29
CA VAL A 164 8.76 -6.32 1.09
C VAL A 164 8.51 -5.60 -0.24
N THR A 165 8.34 -4.28 -0.18
CA THR A 165 8.07 -3.43 -1.35
C THR A 165 9.25 -2.52 -1.66
N SER A 166 9.68 -2.53 -2.91
CA SER A 166 10.62 -1.61 -3.53
C SER A 166 9.89 -0.73 -4.54
N ILE A 167 10.13 0.58 -4.47
CA ILE A 167 9.73 1.53 -5.51
C ILE A 167 10.98 2.33 -5.91
N ARG A 168 11.32 2.33 -7.20
CA ARG A 168 12.52 3.01 -7.74
C ARG A 168 13.81 2.60 -7.01
N GLY A 169 13.91 1.33 -6.63
CA GLY A 169 15.05 0.81 -5.88
C GLY A 169 15.18 1.33 -4.46
N ILE A 170 14.13 1.93 -3.90
CA ILE A 170 14.11 2.32 -2.48
C ILE A 170 13.37 1.23 -1.72
N VAL A 171 14.11 0.41 -0.98
CA VAL A 171 13.62 -0.78 -0.29
C VAL A 171 14.41 -1.02 1.00
N THR A 172 13.79 -1.74 1.93
CA THR A 172 14.44 -2.33 3.09
C THR A 172 13.74 -3.64 3.43
N THR A 173 14.49 -4.60 3.96
CA THR A 173 13.94 -5.84 4.54
C THR A 173 13.60 -5.69 6.03
N SER A 174 13.77 -4.49 6.59
CA SER A 174 13.37 -4.18 7.97
C SER A 174 11.85 -4.18 8.13
N TYR A 175 11.40 -4.41 9.38
CA TYR A 175 9.98 -4.29 9.76
C TYR A 175 9.46 -2.86 9.66
N ASP A 176 10.34 -1.85 9.71
CA ASP A 176 10.02 -0.47 9.35
C ASP A 176 10.18 -0.32 7.82
N PRO A 177 9.09 -0.33 7.02
CA PRO A 177 9.21 -0.35 5.57
C PRO A 177 9.73 0.96 4.99
N ALA A 178 10.25 0.91 3.76
CA ALA A 178 10.66 2.10 3.00
C ALA A 178 9.52 2.71 2.17
N VAL A 179 8.47 1.92 1.93
CA VAL A 179 7.24 2.30 1.22
C VAL A 179 6.07 2.17 2.18
N ALA A 180 5.34 3.27 2.40
CA ALA A 180 4.24 3.27 3.36
C ALA A 180 2.96 2.73 2.70
N THR A 181 2.17 1.95 3.44
CA THR A 181 0.85 1.51 2.99
C THR A 181 -0.23 2.17 3.85
N TYR A 182 -1.28 2.68 3.21
CA TYR A 182 -2.45 3.25 3.85
C TYR A 182 -3.69 2.49 3.43
N ILE A 183 -4.58 2.22 4.37
CA ILE A 183 -5.90 1.64 4.09
C ILE A 183 -6.95 2.56 4.72
N ASP A 184 -7.79 3.18 3.89
CA ASP A 184 -8.81 4.16 4.31
C ASP A 184 -8.22 5.29 5.18
N GLY A 185 -7.02 5.75 4.84
CA GLY A 185 -6.29 6.79 5.58
C GLY A 185 -5.54 6.30 6.83
N VAL A 186 -5.67 5.02 7.23
CA VAL A 186 -4.92 4.44 8.35
C VAL A 186 -3.57 3.90 7.86
N ASN A 187 -2.48 4.43 8.41
CA ASN A 187 -1.12 3.95 8.14
C ASN A 187 -0.96 2.51 8.65
N GLN A 188 -0.48 1.59 7.80
CA GLN A 188 0.00 0.28 8.22
C GLN A 188 1.42 0.47 8.77
N TYR A 189 1.51 0.62 10.10
CA TYR A 189 2.62 1.28 10.79
C TYR A 189 3.98 0.60 10.57
N ASN A 190 3.97 -0.73 10.52
CA ASN A 190 5.12 -1.61 10.29
C ASN A 190 4.63 -2.91 9.60
N LEU A 191 5.55 -3.81 9.27
CA LEU A 191 5.20 -5.07 8.61
C LEU A 191 4.36 -6.04 9.48
N ASP A 192 4.26 -5.83 10.80
CA ASP A 192 3.38 -6.62 11.69
C ASP A 192 1.92 -6.17 11.63
N THR A 193 1.68 -4.87 11.52
CA THR A 193 0.33 -4.28 11.52
C THR A 193 -0.29 -4.22 10.12
N TYR A 194 0.35 -4.86 9.15
CA TYR A 194 0.01 -4.86 7.73
C TYR A 194 -1.13 -5.84 7.41
N ILE A 195 -2.22 -5.34 6.82
CA ILE A 195 -3.29 -6.19 6.29
C ILE A 195 -2.89 -6.67 4.89
N THR A 196 -2.60 -7.96 4.77
CA THR A 196 -2.00 -8.55 3.56
C THR A 196 -3.01 -8.73 2.43
N GLN A 197 -4.29 -8.97 2.75
CA GLN A 197 -5.31 -9.33 1.77
C GLN A 197 -6.15 -8.12 1.35
N LEU A 198 -6.27 -7.92 0.04
CA LEU A 198 -7.07 -6.86 -0.57
C LEU A 198 -8.45 -7.40 -0.93
N PHE A 199 -9.50 -6.79 -0.37
CA PHE A 199 -10.88 -7.13 -0.70
C PHE A 199 -11.78 -5.91 -0.57
N ASP A 200 -12.88 -5.92 -1.33
CA ASP A 200 -13.86 -4.84 -1.32
C ASP A 200 -13.27 -3.45 -1.61
N ILE A 201 -12.23 -3.45 -2.46
CA ILE A 201 -11.46 -2.28 -2.90
C ILE A 201 -12.32 -1.41 -3.82
N GLU A 202 -12.29 -0.10 -3.60
CA GLU A 202 -12.78 0.90 -4.57
C GLU A 202 -11.67 1.24 -5.57
N ARG A 203 -10.47 1.54 -5.05
CA ARG A 203 -9.28 1.79 -5.85
C ARG A 203 -7.99 1.63 -5.04
N ILE A 204 -6.88 1.47 -5.76
CA ILE A 204 -5.51 1.50 -5.21
C ILE A 204 -4.75 2.63 -5.93
N GLU A 205 -4.15 3.53 -5.16
CA GLU A 205 -3.33 4.63 -5.65
C GLU A 205 -1.87 4.33 -5.29
N VAL A 206 -0.95 4.35 -6.27
CA VAL A 206 0.48 4.12 -6.04
C VAL A 206 1.24 5.40 -6.38
N LEU A 207 1.72 6.09 -5.35
CA LEU A 207 2.54 7.30 -5.45
C LEU A 207 4.00 6.89 -5.44
N ARG A 208 4.73 7.22 -6.51
CA ARG A 208 6.16 6.92 -6.66
C ARG A 208 7.01 8.11 -6.24
N GLY A 209 8.13 7.82 -5.60
CA GLY A 209 9.02 8.83 -5.02
C GLY A 209 8.57 9.30 -3.63
N PRO A 210 9.43 10.02 -2.90
CA PRO A 210 9.22 10.33 -1.49
C PRO A 210 7.95 11.15 -1.22
N GLN A 211 7.16 10.73 -0.25
CA GLN A 211 5.90 11.39 0.19
C GLN A 211 5.95 11.85 1.66
N GLY A 212 7.15 12.11 2.18
CA GLY A 212 7.37 12.47 3.58
C GLY A 212 6.54 13.68 4.05
N THR A 213 6.31 14.69 3.22
CA THR A 213 5.59 15.90 3.62
C THR A 213 4.15 15.66 4.08
N LEU A 214 3.37 14.82 3.40
CA LEU A 214 1.96 14.58 3.75
C LEU A 214 1.73 13.24 4.47
N TYR A 215 2.59 12.24 4.25
CA TYR A 215 2.44 10.90 4.82
C TYR A 215 3.42 10.61 5.96
N GLY A 216 4.54 11.32 6.03
CA GLY A 216 5.50 11.22 7.14
C GLY A 216 6.44 10.03 7.02
N ARG A 217 6.69 9.35 8.15
CA ARG A 217 7.62 8.23 8.27
C ARG A 217 7.37 7.13 7.23
N ASN A 218 8.44 6.42 6.87
CA ASN A 218 8.40 5.20 6.08
C ASN A 218 7.88 5.39 4.64
N ALA A 219 7.80 6.65 4.17
CA ALA A 219 7.37 7.02 2.82
C ALA A 219 8.54 7.53 1.96
N MET A 220 9.69 6.83 2.04
CA MET A 220 10.92 7.18 1.31
C MET A 220 10.85 6.82 -0.18
N GLY A 221 10.37 5.61 -0.50
CA GLY A 221 10.23 5.14 -1.87
C GLY A 221 8.90 5.54 -2.51
N GLY A 222 7.86 5.71 -1.68
CA GLY A 222 6.51 5.99 -2.15
C GLY A 222 5.44 5.66 -1.13
N VAL A 223 4.19 5.69 -1.59
CA VAL A 223 2.99 5.34 -0.82
C VAL A 223 2.07 4.47 -1.66
N ILE A 224 1.58 3.38 -1.08
CA ILE A 224 0.45 2.59 -1.60
C ILE A 224 -0.79 2.96 -0.78
N ASN A 225 -1.73 3.68 -1.37
CA ASN A 225 -2.95 4.13 -0.71
C ASN A 225 -4.15 3.34 -1.23
N ILE A 226 -4.75 2.53 -0.36
CA ILE A 226 -5.85 1.63 -0.66
C ILE A 226 -7.13 2.23 -0.08
N ILE A 227 -8.14 2.37 -0.93
CA ILE A 227 -9.46 2.87 -0.55
C ILE A 227 -10.46 1.74 -0.72
N THR A 228 -11.20 1.41 0.34
CA THR A 228 -12.28 0.42 0.28
C THR A 228 -13.64 1.09 0.14
N ARG A 229 -14.63 0.33 -0.34
CA ARG A 229 -15.90 0.89 -0.78
C ARG A 229 -16.77 1.35 0.40
N GLU A 230 -17.04 2.64 0.49
CA GLU A 230 -17.97 3.20 1.49
C GLU A 230 -19.44 2.88 1.18
N PRO A 231 -20.34 2.87 2.19
CA PRO A 231 -21.77 2.74 1.95
C PRO A 231 -22.37 4.02 1.38
N GLN A 232 -23.30 3.85 0.43
CA GLN A 232 -24.02 4.93 -0.24
C GLN A 232 -25.52 4.83 0.05
N LYS A 233 -26.30 5.77 -0.49
CA LYS A 233 -27.76 5.82 -0.28
C LYS A 233 -28.48 4.61 -0.87
N GLU A 234 -28.06 4.14 -2.04
CA GLU A 234 -28.66 2.97 -2.64
C GLU A 234 -28.22 1.70 -1.92
N THR A 235 -29.13 0.73 -1.86
CA THR A 235 -28.76 -0.60 -1.40
C THR A 235 -28.00 -1.30 -2.51
N THR A 236 -26.83 -1.83 -2.19
CA THR A 236 -26.05 -2.68 -3.09
C THR A 236 -25.68 -3.96 -2.36
N ILE A 237 -25.96 -5.11 -2.97
CA ILE A 237 -25.56 -6.43 -2.48
C ILE A 237 -24.66 -7.05 -3.54
N PHE A 238 -23.53 -7.62 -3.12
CA PHE A 238 -22.65 -8.32 -4.04
C PHE A 238 -22.18 -9.65 -3.45
N GLY A 239 -21.85 -10.56 -4.33
CA GLY A 239 -21.26 -11.85 -3.98
C GLY A 239 -20.30 -12.32 -5.07
N GLU A 240 -19.30 -13.08 -4.65
CA GLU A 240 -18.29 -13.68 -5.52
C GLU A 240 -17.89 -15.04 -4.97
N ALA A 241 -17.78 -16.02 -5.86
CA ALA A 241 -17.19 -17.32 -5.61
C ALA A 241 -16.16 -17.58 -6.70
N SER A 242 -14.90 -17.80 -6.31
CA SER A 242 -13.81 -18.17 -7.21
C SER A 242 -13.22 -19.50 -6.79
N LEU A 243 -13.07 -20.42 -7.74
CA LEU A 243 -12.49 -21.73 -7.55
C LEU A 243 -11.33 -21.91 -8.53
N GLY A 244 -10.22 -22.49 -8.09
CA GLY A 244 -9.02 -22.68 -8.92
C GLY A 244 -8.29 -24.00 -8.67
N ASN A 245 -7.17 -24.19 -9.37
CA ASN A 245 -6.23 -25.26 -9.06
C ASN A 245 -5.59 -25.05 -7.67
N TYR A 246 -4.88 -26.07 -7.17
CA TYR A 246 -4.37 -26.11 -5.78
C TYR A 246 -5.48 -25.92 -4.74
N ASN A 247 -6.66 -26.48 -5.04
CA ASN A 247 -7.86 -26.38 -4.22
C ASN A 247 -8.19 -24.93 -3.78
N GLN A 248 -7.84 -23.95 -4.62
CA GLN A 248 -8.07 -22.55 -4.29
C GLN A 248 -9.57 -22.28 -4.22
N GLN A 249 -10.03 -21.77 -3.07
CA GLN A 249 -11.40 -21.37 -2.82
C GLN A 249 -11.42 -19.94 -2.31
N ARG A 250 -12.25 -19.10 -2.92
CA ARG A 250 -12.37 -17.70 -2.50
C ARG A 250 -13.82 -17.26 -2.56
N TYR A 251 -14.38 -16.91 -1.40
CA TYR A 251 -15.77 -16.47 -1.27
C TYR A 251 -15.81 -15.07 -0.67
N MET A 252 -16.47 -14.14 -1.36
CA MET A 252 -16.61 -12.77 -0.89
C MET A 252 -18.07 -12.36 -1.00
N ALA A 253 -18.59 -11.69 0.02
CA ALA A 253 -19.95 -11.16 -0.01
C ALA A 253 -20.04 -9.89 0.80
N GLY A 254 -20.98 -9.02 0.44
CA GLY A 254 -21.20 -7.81 1.21
C GLY A 254 -22.48 -7.07 0.84
N ILE A 255 -22.82 -6.11 1.69
CA ILE A 255 -23.98 -5.25 1.59
C ILE A 255 -23.60 -3.81 1.93
N ARG A 256 -24.20 -2.87 1.21
CA ARG A 256 -24.19 -1.43 1.50
C ARG A 256 -25.61 -0.94 1.45
N THR A 257 -26.01 -0.10 2.40
CA THR A 257 -27.37 0.44 2.43
C THR A 257 -27.47 1.67 3.31
N SER A 258 -28.47 2.51 3.05
CA SER A 258 -28.91 3.52 4.00
C SER A 258 -29.91 2.91 4.99
N LEU A 259 -29.62 2.99 6.29
CA LEU A 259 -30.57 2.66 7.35
C LEU A 259 -31.61 3.77 7.56
N THR A 260 -31.18 5.02 7.32
CA THR A 260 -32.02 6.24 7.29
C THR A 260 -31.41 7.22 6.29
N ASP A 261 -32.04 8.38 6.05
CA ASP A 261 -31.46 9.44 5.20
C ASP A 261 -30.09 9.99 5.69
N LYS A 262 -29.74 9.70 6.95
CA LYS A 262 -28.51 10.20 7.58
C LYS A 262 -27.56 9.10 8.03
N LEU A 263 -27.98 7.85 8.06
CA LEU A 263 -27.20 6.74 8.63
C LEU A 263 -27.02 5.66 7.58
N PHE A 264 -25.78 5.33 7.27
CA PHE A 264 -25.39 4.39 6.23
C PHE A 264 -24.56 3.27 6.84
N PHE A 265 -24.81 2.05 6.38
CA PHE A 265 -24.17 0.84 6.85
C PHE A 265 -23.55 0.09 5.68
N GLY A 266 -22.34 -0.42 5.88
CA GLY A 266 -21.66 -1.28 4.93
C GLY A 266 -20.99 -2.45 5.65
N ALA A 267 -21.01 -3.62 5.04
CA ALA A 267 -20.27 -4.79 5.53
C ALA A 267 -19.82 -5.64 4.34
N ALA A 268 -18.57 -6.10 4.38
CA ALA A 268 -18.05 -7.09 3.45
C ALA A 268 -17.19 -8.11 4.19
N GLY A 269 -17.23 -9.35 3.74
CA GLY A 269 -16.40 -10.45 4.23
C GLY A 269 -15.72 -11.18 3.08
N LEU A 270 -14.55 -11.73 3.35
CA LEU A 270 -13.77 -12.58 2.47
C LEU A 270 -13.34 -13.83 3.24
N TYR A 271 -13.59 -14.99 2.68
CA TYR A 271 -12.93 -16.25 3.03
C TYR A 271 -12.06 -16.69 1.86
N GLU A 272 -10.84 -17.12 2.14
CA GLU A 272 -9.91 -17.65 1.14
C GLU A 272 -9.14 -18.83 1.70
N GLU A 273 -8.97 -19.87 0.90
CA GLU A 273 -8.24 -21.09 1.22
C GLU A 273 -7.53 -21.60 -0.02
N ARG A 274 -6.34 -22.16 0.15
CA ARG A 274 -5.55 -22.75 -0.94
C ARG A 274 -4.58 -23.77 -0.36
N GLU A 275 -4.41 -24.90 -1.04
CA GLU A 275 -3.29 -25.81 -0.79
C GLU A 275 -1.98 -25.17 -1.24
N GLY A 276 -0.92 -25.43 -0.48
CA GLY A 276 0.42 -24.96 -0.72
C GLY A 276 0.99 -25.51 -2.01
N PHE A 277 1.94 -24.77 -2.56
CA PHE A 277 2.59 -25.20 -3.80
C PHE A 277 3.68 -26.23 -3.53
N TYR A 278 4.23 -26.25 -2.31
CA TYR A 278 5.40 -27.05 -1.96
C TYR A 278 5.01 -28.42 -1.40
N THR A 279 5.80 -29.43 -1.72
CA THR A 279 5.80 -30.72 -1.01
C THR A 279 7.03 -30.82 -0.13
N ASN A 280 6.86 -31.19 1.13
CA ASN A 280 7.97 -31.45 2.04
C ASN A 280 8.38 -32.93 1.95
N GLU A 281 9.58 -33.21 1.47
CA GLU A 281 10.11 -34.57 1.32
C GLU A 281 10.38 -35.26 2.68
N PHE A 282 10.65 -34.48 3.73
CA PHE A 282 10.90 -35.02 5.07
C PHE A 282 9.65 -35.69 5.66
N THR A 283 8.52 -34.98 5.59
CA THR A 283 7.23 -35.41 6.17
C THR A 283 6.35 -36.14 5.15
N GLY A 284 6.55 -35.90 3.86
CA GLY A 284 5.66 -36.32 2.78
C GLY A 284 4.35 -35.54 2.70
N SER A 285 4.25 -34.37 3.35
CA SER A 285 3.05 -33.52 3.38
C SER A 285 3.11 -32.36 2.39
N SER A 286 1.96 -31.72 2.13
CA SER A 286 1.91 -30.36 1.58
C SER A 286 2.60 -29.38 2.54
N TYR A 287 3.00 -28.23 1.99
CA TYR A 287 3.66 -27.14 2.69
C TYR A 287 3.25 -25.82 2.04
N ASP A 288 3.04 -24.77 2.84
CA ASP A 288 2.43 -23.48 2.48
C ASP A 288 0.90 -23.55 2.26
N ASP A 289 0.20 -24.41 3.00
CA ASP A 289 -1.27 -24.45 3.00
C ASP A 289 -1.81 -23.20 3.71
N GLN A 290 -2.63 -22.42 3.01
CA GLN A 290 -3.07 -21.10 3.49
C GLN A 290 -4.58 -21.02 3.64
N GLN A 291 -5.02 -20.44 4.76
CA GLN A 291 -6.41 -20.07 5.00
C GLN A 291 -6.48 -18.66 5.60
N ASN A 292 -7.42 -17.84 5.14
CA ASN A 292 -7.68 -16.56 5.76
C ASN A 292 -9.15 -16.15 5.72
N PHE A 293 -9.54 -15.36 6.71
CA PHE A 293 -10.83 -14.71 6.79
C PHE A 293 -10.65 -13.23 7.13
N SER A 294 -11.31 -12.38 6.35
CA SER A 294 -11.24 -10.93 6.49
C SER A 294 -12.64 -10.32 6.55
N GLY A 295 -12.82 -9.27 7.35
CA GLY A 295 -14.07 -8.52 7.45
C GLY A 295 -13.83 -7.02 7.45
N ASN A 296 -14.72 -6.26 6.83
CA ASN A 296 -14.69 -4.80 6.76
C ASN A 296 -16.11 -4.25 7.01
N TYR A 297 -16.27 -3.36 7.99
CA TYR A 297 -17.56 -2.86 8.45
C TYR A 297 -17.54 -1.34 8.56
N TYR A 298 -18.55 -0.69 8.00
CA TYR A 298 -18.73 0.76 7.97
C TYR A 298 -20.00 1.18 8.67
N LEU A 299 -19.91 2.27 9.42
CA LEU A 299 -21.05 3.06 9.86
C LEU A 299 -20.77 4.53 9.60
N LYS A 300 -21.52 5.14 8.68
CA LYS A 300 -21.40 6.57 8.33
C LYS A 300 -22.64 7.32 8.77
N TYR A 301 -22.47 8.41 9.51
CA TYR A 301 -23.56 9.22 10.04
C TYR A 301 -23.39 10.70 9.67
N LEU A 302 -24.40 11.26 9.02
CA LEU A 302 -24.47 12.66 8.62
C LEU A 302 -25.19 13.48 9.70
N PHE A 303 -24.42 14.09 10.61
CA PHE A 303 -24.97 14.94 11.68
C PHE A 303 -25.66 16.18 11.11
N SER A 304 -25.10 16.74 10.04
CA SER A 304 -25.58 17.93 9.33
C SER A 304 -25.18 17.85 7.85
N PRO A 305 -25.61 18.78 6.98
CA PRO A 305 -25.22 18.79 5.58
C PRO A 305 -23.70 18.88 5.34
N THR A 306 -22.92 19.37 6.30
CA THR A 306 -21.46 19.56 6.15
C THR A 306 -20.64 18.70 7.11
N TRP A 307 -21.26 18.12 8.14
CA TRP A 307 -20.58 17.29 9.14
C TRP A 307 -20.99 15.83 9.01
N ASN A 308 -19.99 14.95 8.96
CA ASN A 308 -20.20 13.51 9.01
C ASN A 308 -19.18 12.83 9.94
N ALA A 309 -19.54 11.64 10.41
CA ALA A 309 -18.58 10.71 11.01
C ALA A 309 -18.66 9.36 10.31
N THR A 310 -17.50 8.77 10.09
CA THR A 310 -17.35 7.41 9.55
C THR A 310 -16.58 6.58 10.56
N LEU A 311 -17.22 5.56 11.10
CA LEU A 311 -16.59 4.49 11.86
C LEU A 311 -16.30 3.33 10.90
N ASN A 312 -15.07 2.85 10.89
CA ASN A 312 -14.66 1.70 10.11
C ASN A 312 -13.94 0.67 10.98
N LEU A 313 -14.32 -0.60 10.86
CA LEU A 313 -13.70 -1.72 11.58
C LEU A 313 -13.27 -2.77 10.57
N LYS A 314 -12.04 -3.24 10.69
CA LYS A 314 -11.46 -4.32 9.91
C LYS A 314 -10.90 -5.38 10.83
N HIS A 315 -11.07 -6.63 10.43
CA HIS A 315 -10.38 -7.73 11.05
C HIS A 315 -9.85 -8.68 9.99
N PHE A 316 -8.74 -9.33 10.31
CA PHE A 316 -8.07 -10.30 9.48
C PHE A 316 -7.55 -11.41 10.39
N SER A 317 -7.82 -12.66 10.01
CA SER A 317 -7.29 -13.85 10.64
C SER A 317 -6.73 -14.73 9.55
N ALA A 318 -5.49 -15.16 9.68
CA ALA A 318 -4.85 -16.06 8.74
C ALA A 318 -4.09 -17.17 9.43
N GLU A 319 -3.96 -18.25 8.70
CA GLU A 319 -3.21 -19.44 9.03
C GLU A 319 -2.36 -19.82 7.82
N ASN A 320 -1.10 -20.16 8.07
CA ASN A 320 -0.22 -20.78 7.09
C ASN A 320 0.43 -22.01 7.72
N GLU A 321 0.09 -23.20 7.23
CA GLU A 321 0.77 -24.46 7.56
C GLU A 321 1.92 -24.66 6.56
N GLY A 322 3.14 -24.41 7.03
CA GLY A 322 4.34 -24.33 6.22
C GLY A 322 4.71 -22.90 5.84
N ALA A 323 4.75 -21.98 6.81
CA ALA A 323 5.38 -20.68 6.60
C ALA A 323 6.89 -20.83 6.34
N PHE A 324 7.45 -19.94 5.53
CA PHE A 324 8.83 -19.99 5.01
C PHE A 324 9.15 -21.26 4.19
N PRO A 325 8.42 -21.49 3.08
CA PRO A 325 8.74 -22.55 2.11
C PRO A 325 10.04 -22.22 1.35
N LEU A 326 11.18 -22.40 2.01
CA LEU A 326 12.48 -22.00 1.51
C LEU A 326 13.33 -23.22 1.12
N ASN A 327 14.13 -23.01 0.07
CA ASN A 327 15.18 -23.92 -0.37
C ASN A 327 16.55 -23.28 -0.14
N MET A 328 17.51 -24.04 0.36
CA MET A 328 18.90 -23.59 0.43
C MET A 328 19.54 -23.61 -0.96
N GLY A 329 19.78 -22.44 -1.53
CA GLY A 329 20.42 -22.25 -2.85
C GLY A 329 19.45 -22.25 -4.04
N ILE A 330 19.79 -21.46 -5.06
CA ILE A 330 18.99 -21.32 -6.30
C ILE A 330 19.01 -22.60 -7.13
N GLU A 331 20.16 -23.28 -7.20
CA GLU A 331 20.31 -24.52 -7.96
C GLU A 331 19.35 -25.60 -7.43
N ALA A 332 19.31 -25.81 -6.11
CA ALA A 332 18.42 -26.77 -5.49
C ALA A 332 16.94 -26.43 -5.76
N ALA A 333 16.57 -25.14 -5.63
CA ALA A 333 15.22 -24.67 -5.91
C ALA A 333 14.80 -24.88 -7.38
N ARG A 334 15.75 -24.86 -8.33
CA ARG A 334 15.48 -25.07 -9.76
C ARG A 334 15.55 -26.53 -10.19
N GLU A 335 16.37 -27.35 -9.54
CA GLU A 335 16.46 -28.79 -9.85
C GLU A 335 15.17 -29.52 -9.47
N ASN A 336 14.56 -29.14 -8.34
CA ASN A 336 13.31 -29.74 -7.86
C ASN A 336 12.34 -28.62 -7.41
N PRO A 337 11.71 -27.91 -8.36
CA PRO A 337 10.84 -26.78 -8.06
C PRO A 337 9.66 -27.20 -7.20
N TYR A 338 9.32 -26.35 -6.23
CA TYR A 338 8.24 -26.58 -5.26
C TYR A 338 8.38 -27.88 -4.45
N THR A 339 9.63 -28.29 -4.19
CA THR A 339 9.93 -29.33 -3.21
C THR A 339 10.95 -28.79 -2.22
N LEU A 340 10.79 -29.14 -0.95
CA LEU A 340 11.71 -28.76 0.12
C LEU A 340 11.88 -29.94 1.08
N ASN A 341 12.83 -29.84 1.98
CA ASN A 341 13.16 -30.93 2.90
C ASN A 341 13.47 -30.37 4.28
N GLN A 342 12.41 -29.97 4.98
CA GLN A 342 12.48 -29.31 6.28
C GLN A 342 11.97 -30.27 7.36
N ASN A 343 12.69 -30.40 8.46
CA ASN A 343 12.34 -31.35 9.52
C ASN A 343 11.10 -30.92 10.34
N GLN A 344 10.69 -29.65 10.21
CA GLN A 344 9.58 -29.07 10.95
C GLN A 344 8.54 -28.42 10.03
N LEU A 345 7.27 -28.76 10.25
CA LEU A 345 6.12 -28.09 9.65
C LEU A 345 5.62 -27.00 10.61
N SER A 346 5.93 -25.73 10.32
CA SER A 346 5.46 -24.60 11.12
C SER A 346 3.98 -24.32 10.87
N THR A 347 3.25 -23.90 11.89
CA THR A 347 1.88 -23.39 11.73
C THR A 347 1.84 -21.94 12.22
N MET A 348 1.88 -21.00 11.28
CA MET A 348 1.77 -19.57 11.57
C MET A 348 0.31 -19.18 11.75
N LYS A 349 0.00 -18.46 12.84
CA LYS A 349 -1.28 -17.79 13.07
C LYS A 349 -1.06 -16.29 13.07
N ASP A 350 -1.90 -15.55 12.36
CA ASP A 350 -1.81 -14.10 12.25
C ASP A 350 -3.18 -13.44 12.42
N ASN A 351 -3.34 -12.58 13.42
CA ASN A 351 -4.61 -11.95 13.77
C ASN A 351 -4.44 -10.44 13.85
N THR A 352 -5.05 -9.71 12.91
CA THR A 352 -5.05 -8.25 12.88
C THR A 352 -6.44 -7.69 13.13
N PHE A 353 -6.53 -6.69 14.00
CA PHE A 353 -7.70 -5.84 14.20
C PHE A 353 -7.32 -4.38 13.92
N ASN A 354 -8.13 -3.69 13.14
CA ASN A 354 -7.95 -2.26 12.83
C ASN A 354 -9.30 -1.55 12.97
N THR A 355 -9.33 -0.40 13.62
CA THR A 355 -10.52 0.45 13.69
C THR A 355 -10.14 1.90 13.52
N SER A 356 -10.99 2.67 12.84
CA SER A 356 -10.84 4.11 12.73
C SER A 356 -12.17 4.85 12.86
N LEU A 357 -12.10 6.04 13.43
CA LEU A 357 -13.18 7.01 13.48
C LEU A 357 -12.71 8.29 12.78
N VAL A 358 -13.38 8.64 11.71
CA VAL A 358 -13.17 9.90 10.98
C VAL A 358 -14.33 10.83 11.31
N ILE A 359 -14.04 12.08 11.66
CA ILE A 359 -15.01 13.17 11.76
C ILE A 359 -14.60 14.23 10.75
N ASP A 360 -15.45 14.45 9.75
CA ASP A 360 -15.20 15.39 8.66
C ASP A 360 -16.20 16.53 8.68
N ASN A 361 -15.68 17.73 8.43
CA ASN A 361 -16.44 18.91 8.07
C ASN A 361 -16.01 19.45 6.70
N LYS A 362 -16.96 19.56 5.78
CA LYS A 362 -16.81 20.28 4.52
C LYS A 362 -17.44 21.67 4.66
N GLY A 363 -16.69 22.61 5.23
CA GLY A 363 -17.15 23.97 5.50
C GLY A 363 -17.04 24.89 4.27
N GLU A 364 -17.57 26.10 4.39
CA GLU A 364 -17.57 27.09 3.30
C GLU A 364 -16.18 27.71 3.05
N ASN A 365 -15.42 27.95 4.12
CA ASN A 365 -14.08 28.54 4.04
C ASN A 365 -12.96 27.54 4.28
N LEU A 366 -13.23 26.54 5.12
CA LEU A 366 -12.25 25.64 5.70
C LEU A 366 -12.88 24.24 5.76
N ASN A 367 -12.12 23.23 5.37
CA ASN A 367 -12.44 21.85 5.68
C ASN A 367 -11.67 21.42 6.92
N PHE A 368 -12.29 20.59 7.75
CA PHE A 368 -11.66 19.98 8.92
C PHE A 368 -11.85 18.46 8.85
N SER A 369 -10.83 17.72 9.25
CA SER A 369 -10.85 16.28 9.40
C SER A 369 -10.14 15.89 10.69
N SER A 370 -10.72 14.97 11.44
CA SER A 370 -10.09 14.29 12.56
C SER A 370 -10.20 12.79 12.35
N GLN A 371 -9.06 12.10 12.23
CA GLN A 371 -9.02 10.65 12.12
C GLN A 371 -8.29 10.06 13.33
N THR A 372 -9.00 9.27 14.13
CA THR A 372 -8.43 8.45 15.20
C THR A 372 -8.39 7.01 14.71
N ALA A 373 -7.29 6.28 14.90
CA ALA A 373 -7.23 4.85 14.60
C ALA A 373 -6.52 4.04 15.68
N TYR A 374 -6.90 2.77 15.80
CA TYR A 374 -6.26 1.77 16.65
C TYR A 374 -6.04 0.48 15.86
N GLN A 375 -4.83 -0.06 15.95
CA GLN A 375 -4.41 -1.31 15.34
C GLN A 375 -3.85 -2.24 16.41
N GLN A 376 -4.15 -3.52 16.27
CA GLN A 376 -3.56 -4.59 17.04
C GLN A 376 -3.25 -5.76 16.12
N ASN A 377 -2.05 -6.31 16.21
CA ASN A 377 -1.64 -7.54 15.53
C ASN A 377 -1.13 -8.54 16.58
N TYR A 378 -1.58 -9.79 16.52
CA TYR A 378 -1.02 -10.91 17.26
C TYR A 378 -0.63 -12.02 16.28
N ARG A 379 0.67 -12.21 16.13
CA ARG A 379 1.26 -13.22 15.24
C ARG A 379 2.16 -14.15 16.04
N TYR A 380 1.99 -15.45 15.84
CA TYR A 380 2.78 -16.49 16.50
C TYR A 380 2.83 -17.76 15.67
N TYR A 381 3.81 -18.61 15.97
CA TYR A 381 4.02 -19.92 15.35
C TYR A 381 3.63 -20.98 16.38
N GLN A 382 2.48 -21.61 16.17
CA GLN A 382 1.96 -22.68 17.04
C GLN A 382 2.93 -23.88 17.06
N ASN A 383 3.54 -24.15 15.91
CA ASN A 383 4.68 -25.05 15.77
C ASN A 383 5.90 -24.22 15.36
N PRO A 384 7.09 -24.47 15.93
CA PRO A 384 8.30 -23.71 15.62
C PRO A 384 8.60 -23.65 14.12
N ILE A 385 9.33 -22.62 13.69
CA ILE A 385 9.89 -22.58 12.34
C ILE A 385 11.18 -23.41 12.32
N ASP A 386 11.38 -24.21 11.27
CA ASP A 386 12.69 -24.77 10.93
C ASP A 386 13.60 -23.61 10.50
N ALA A 387 14.62 -23.30 11.31
CA ALA A 387 15.48 -22.14 11.10
C ALA A 387 16.72 -22.45 10.26
N ASP A 388 17.05 -23.74 10.09
CA ASP A 388 18.12 -24.19 9.20
C ASP A 388 17.61 -24.67 7.83
N PHE A 389 16.30 -24.80 7.68
CA PHE A 389 15.59 -25.16 6.45
C PHE A 389 16.09 -26.49 5.88
N SER A 390 16.30 -27.47 6.74
CA SER A 390 16.94 -28.74 6.40
C SER A 390 16.34 -29.93 7.16
N PRO A 391 16.74 -31.17 6.81
CA PRO A 391 16.29 -32.37 7.52
C PRO A 391 16.89 -32.54 8.92
N LEU A 392 17.86 -31.70 9.31
CA LEU A 392 18.57 -31.80 10.59
C LEU A 392 17.72 -31.17 11.71
N ASP A 393 17.73 -31.75 12.91
CA ASP A 393 17.25 -31.07 14.11
C ASP A 393 18.32 -30.12 14.66
N ALA A 394 18.69 -29.12 13.85
CA ALA A 394 19.77 -28.21 14.19
C ALA A 394 19.27 -26.93 14.84
N MET A 395 18.35 -26.21 14.20
CA MET A 395 17.87 -24.92 14.72
C MET A 395 16.38 -24.70 14.46
N SER A 396 15.66 -24.19 15.45
CA SER A 396 14.26 -23.77 15.28
C SER A 396 13.92 -22.47 16.00
N ILE A 397 12.89 -21.78 15.51
CA ILE A 397 12.38 -20.54 16.12
C ILE A 397 11.07 -20.78 16.84
N ILE A 398 11.03 -20.44 18.13
CA ILE A 398 9.85 -20.51 18.98
C ILE A 398 9.41 -19.10 19.33
N ASN A 399 8.15 -18.73 19.11
CA ASN A 399 7.64 -17.43 19.58
C ASN A 399 6.24 -17.49 20.23
N ASP A 400 5.64 -18.67 20.39
CA ASP A 400 4.38 -18.78 21.12
C ASP A 400 4.61 -18.80 22.64
N TYR A 401 4.78 -17.60 23.20
CA TYR A 401 4.86 -17.36 24.65
C TYR A 401 3.55 -16.81 25.23
N GLY A 402 2.45 -16.93 24.49
CA GLY A 402 1.14 -16.40 24.86
C GLY A 402 0.92 -14.93 24.46
N LYS A 403 -0.33 -14.49 24.59
CA LYS A 403 -0.86 -13.23 24.04
C LYS A 403 -0.30 -11.94 24.64
N ASP A 404 0.41 -12.03 25.76
CA ASP A 404 1.08 -10.85 26.33
C ASP A 404 2.34 -10.49 25.52
N TRP A 405 2.88 -11.46 24.76
CA TRP A 405 4.01 -11.29 23.85
C TRP A 405 3.57 -11.29 22.39
N ASN A 406 4.41 -10.75 21.52
CA ASN A 406 4.23 -10.71 20.06
C ASN A 406 2.87 -10.10 19.64
N THR A 407 2.33 -9.22 20.48
CA THR A 407 1.12 -8.45 20.22
C THR A 407 1.46 -6.98 20.02
N VAL A 408 1.59 -6.55 18.78
CA VAL A 408 1.88 -5.15 18.43
C VAL A 408 0.60 -4.34 18.51
N LYS A 409 0.64 -3.19 19.20
CA LYS A 409 -0.48 -2.25 19.32
C LYS A 409 -0.06 -0.86 18.86
N VAL A 410 -0.89 -0.21 18.07
CA VAL A 410 -0.65 1.14 17.56
C VAL A 410 -1.91 1.98 17.70
N ALA A 411 -1.79 3.19 18.23
CA ALA A 411 -2.85 4.19 18.23
C ALA A 411 -2.36 5.45 17.51
N THR A 412 -3.20 6.03 16.65
CA THR A 412 -2.86 7.22 15.87
C THR A 412 -3.98 8.27 15.91
N GLN A 413 -3.60 9.53 15.76
CA GLN A 413 -4.51 10.67 15.64
C GLN A 413 -3.97 11.66 14.61
N GLU A 414 -4.76 11.95 13.57
CA GLU A 414 -4.50 13.02 12.60
C GLU A 414 -5.57 14.11 12.75
N PHE A 415 -5.14 15.37 12.84
CA PHE A 415 -6.01 16.53 12.61
C PHE A 415 -5.56 17.23 11.34
N ARG A 416 -6.49 17.48 10.42
CA ARG A 416 -6.21 18.11 9.13
C ARG A 416 -7.17 19.26 8.89
N LEU A 417 -6.60 20.36 8.42
CA LEU A 417 -7.29 21.54 7.92
C LEU A 417 -6.93 21.72 6.45
N SER A 418 -7.87 22.13 5.63
CA SER A 418 -7.58 22.52 4.26
C SER A 418 -8.43 23.71 3.83
N SER A 419 -7.97 24.44 2.82
CA SER A 419 -8.83 25.38 2.10
C SER A 419 -10.05 24.64 1.56
N ALA A 420 -11.24 25.23 1.73
CA ALA A 420 -12.44 24.78 1.02
C ALA A 420 -12.36 25.16 -0.48
N SER A 421 -13.10 24.43 -1.32
CA SER A 421 -13.35 24.79 -2.71
C SER A 421 -14.01 26.18 -2.78
N GLY A 422 -13.48 27.11 -3.57
CA GLY A 422 -13.86 28.53 -3.52
C GLY A 422 -13.37 29.35 -4.73
N PRO A 423 -13.89 30.57 -4.96
CA PRO A 423 -13.74 31.28 -6.23
C PRO A 423 -12.47 32.14 -6.18
N GLY A 424 -11.71 32.17 -7.29
CA GLY A 424 -10.49 32.97 -7.38
C GLY A 424 -9.39 32.57 -6.40
N ARG A 425 -9.43 31.35 -5.87
CA ARG A 425 -8.37 30.83 -5.00
C ARG A 425 -7.28 30.22 -5.87
N ASP A 426 -6.39 31.08 -6.33
CA ASP A 426 -5.09 30.66 -6.87
C ASP A 426 -4.30 29.88 -5.82
N LEU A 427 -4.62 30.02 -4.53
CA LEU A 427 -3.98 29.34 -3.42
C LEU A 427 -4.87 28.24 -2.82
N GLU A 428 -4.41 27.00 -2.95
CA GLU A 428 -4.90 25.86 -2.19
C GLU A 428 -3.91 25.48 -1.10
N TRP A 429 -4.43 24.99 0.03
CA TRP A 429 -3.55 24.55 1.11
C TRP A 429 -4.15 23.44 1.96
N THR A 430 -3.26 22.66 2.57
CA THR A 430 -3.56 21.64 3.57
C THR A 430 -2.54 21.74 4.69
N ALA A 431 -2.96 21.68 5.95
CA ALA A 431 -2.07 21.67 7.10
C ALA A 431 -2.63 20.76 8.19
N GLY A 432 -1.75 20.21 9.04
CA GLY A 432 -2.21 19.29 10.06
C GLY A 432 -1.16 18.88 11.07
N THR A 433 -1.59 18.04 11.99
CA THR A 433 -0.74 17.36 12.96
C THR A 433 -1.06 15.88 13.01
N TYR A 434 -0.04 15.06 13.21
CA TYR A 434 -0.14 13.61 13.32
C TYR A 434 0.55 13.17 14.61
N MET A 435 -0.09 12.28 15.36
CA MET A 435 0.42 11.72 16.60
C MET A 435 0.29 10.20 16.58
N PHE A 436 1.23 9.50 17.20
CA PHE A 436 1.14 8.06 17.38
C PHE A 436 1.68 7.61 18.75
N TYR A 437 1.21 6.44 19.16
CA TYR A 437 1.77 5.62 20.23
C TYR A 437 1.82 4.16 19.78
N GLN A 438 2.93 3.49 20.00
CA GLN A 438 3.16 2.08 19.66
C GLN A 438 3.71 1.33 20.87
N GLU A 439 3.26 0.09 21.04
CA GLU A 439 3.75 -0.89 22.00
C GLU A 439 4.00 -2.20 21.25
N SER A 440 5.19 -2.78 21.41
CA SER A 440 5.64 -3.96 20.67
C SER A 440 6.48 -4.86 21.58
N PRO A 441 5.85 -5.65 22.47
CA PRO A 441 6.53 -6.67 23.25
C PRO A 441 6.83 -7.88 22.34
N VAL A 442 8.05 -8.38 22.41
CA VAL A 442 8.54 -9.52 21.64
C VAL A 442 9.17 -10.51 22.61
N LYS A 443 8.78 -11.78 22.50
CA LYS A 443 9.48 -12.89 23.16
C LYS A 443 9.63 -14.02 22.15
N GLN A 444 10.86 -14.43 21.92
CA GLN A 444 11.23 -15.41 20.92
C GLN A 444 12.44 -16.20 21.41
N ALA A 445 12.52 -17.48 21.09
CA ALA A 445 13.71 -18.28 21.27
C ALA A 445 14.26 -18.79 19.96
N THR A 446 15.59 -18.85 19.90
CA THR A 446 16.31 -19.72 18.96
C THR A 446 16.67 -20.98 19.73
N HIS A 447 16.09 -22.10 19.32
CA HIS A 447 16.33 -23.42 19.89
C HIS A 447 17.37 -24.15 19.04
N PHE A 448 18.32 -24.80 19.69
CA PHE A 448 19.37 -25.60 19.09
C PHE A 448 19.14 -27.07 19.47
N GLY A 449 18.75 -27.90 18.49
CA GLY A 449 18.32 -29.28 18.70
C GLY A 449 19.46 -30.29 18.81
N GLU A 450 19.14 -31.58 18.59
CA GLU A 450 20.09 -32.69 18.73
C GLU A 450 21.24 -32.64 17.70
N ASP A 451 20.96 -32.13 16.49
CA ASP A 451 21.93 -32.04 15.39
C ASP A 451 22.67 -30.69 15.35
N ALA A 452 22.44 -29.79 16.32
CA ALA A 452 23.01 -28.44 16.31
C ALA A 452 24.56 -28.41 16.23
N ALA A 453 25.22 -29.46 16.71
CA ALA A 453 26.66 -29.61 16.62
C ALA A 453 27.19 -29.67 15.17
N VAL A 454 26.37 -30.16 14.22
CA VAL A 454 26.71 -30.18 12.78
C VAL A 454 26.82 -28.75 12.22
N MET A 455 26.05 -27.82 12.79
CA MET A 455 26.04 -26.40 12.43
C MET A 455 27.03 -25.57 13.27
N GLY A 456 27.90 -26.22 14.04
CA GLY A 456 28.96 -25.57 14.81
C GLY A 456 28.57 -25.13 16.22
N SER A 457 27.38 -25.51 16.72
CA SER A 457 27.02 -25.29 18.13
C SER A 457 27.88 -26.16 19.06
N GLU A 458 28.41 -25.59 20.14
CA GLU A 458 29.20 -26.34 21.13
C GLU A 458 28.33 -27.24 22.03
N GLU A 459 27.04 -26.90 22.14
CA GLU A 459 26.03 -27.60 22.94
C GLU A 459 24.80 -27.94 22.09
N THR A 460 23.89 -28.76 22.62
CA THR A 460 22.67 -29.25 21.96
C THR A 460 21.52 -29.28 22.95
N ASN A 461 20.28 -29.20 22.48
CA ASN A 461 19.04 -29.20 23.29
C ASN A 461 18.99 -28.04 24.29
N TYR A 462 19.13 -26.83 23.75
CA TYR A 462 19.02 -25.58 24.52
C TYR A 462 18.36 -24.48 23.70
N SER A 463 17.90 -23.44 24.39
CA SER A 463 17.27 -22.26 23.82
C SER A 463 17.95 -20.98 24.28
N LEU A 464 18.21 -20.07 23.34
CA LEU A 464 18.51 -18.67 23.61
C LEU A 464 17.22 -17.86 23.47
N ILE A 465 16.71 -17.37 24.58
CA ILE A 465 15.43 -16.65 24.66
C ILE A 465 15.71 -15.14 24.67
N ASN A 466 15.14 -14.43 23.71
CA ASN A 466 15.25 -13.00 23.55
C ASN A 466 13.91 -12.37 23.93
N ILE A 467 13.94 -11.50 24.92
CA ILE A 467 12.80 -10.72 25.39
C ILE A 467 13.09 -9.25 25.09
N SER A 468 12.15 -8.57 24.43
CA SER A 468 12.26 -7.16 24.13
C SER A 468 10.93 -6.46 24.31
N GLU A 469 10.91 -5.35 25.04
CA GLU A 469 9.74 -4.48 25.17
C GLU A 469 10.04 -3.12 24.56
N ALA A 470 9.44 -2.84 23.40
CA ALA A 470 9.60 -1.57 22.71
C ALA A 470 8.33 -0.69 22.85
N THR A 471 8.53 0.57 23.19
CA THR A 471 7.49 1.62 23.14
C THR A 471 7.96 2.80 22.31
N GLY A 472 7.09 3.26 21.42
CA GLY A 472 7.33 4.40 20.53
C GLY A 472 6.22 5.43 20.67
N LYS A 473 6.58 6.72 20.61
CA LYS A 473 5.60 7.81 20.52
C LYS A 473 6.15 8.93 19.67
N GLY A 474 5.29 9.62 18.94
CA GLY A 474 5.74 10.74 18.13
C GLY A 474 4.63 11.73 17.81
N ILE A 475 5.08 12.90 17.39
CA ILE A 475 4.23 14.00 16.94
C ILE A 475 4.87 14.65 15.72
N ALA A 476 4.03 15.08 14.79
CA ALA A 476 4.44 15.80 13.61
C ALA A 476 3.51 16.96 13.30
N PHE A 477 4.07 17.96 12.63
CA PHE A 477 3.34 19.09 12.05
C PHE A 477 3.68 19.20 10.58
N PHE A 478 2.66 19.37 9.74
CA PHE A 478 2.83 19.44 8.29
C PHE A 478 1.96 20.52 7.66
N GLY A 479 2.41 20.98 6.49
CA GLY A 479 1.66 21.89 5.64
C GLY A 479 2.12 21.80 4.19
N GLN A 480 1.19 21.98 3.26
CA GLN A 480 1.44 22.10 1.83
C GLN A 480 0.56 23.21 1.25
N LEU A 481 1.14 24.00 0.36
CA LEU A 481 0.53 25.07 -0.42
C LEU A 481 0.68 24.72 -1.90
N ASN A 482 -0.40 24.89 -2.67
CA ASN A 482 -0.37 24.91 -4.13
C ASN A 482 -0.83 26.31 -4.56
N TYR A 483 -0.01 27.06 -5.28
CA TYR A 483 -0.28 28.45 -5.67
C TYR A 483 -0.14 28.65 -7.18
N GLN A 484 -1.23 28.98 -7.87
CA GLN A 484 -1.24 29.37 -9.28
C GLN A 484 -0.74 30.82 -9.41
N VAL A 485 0.52 30.98 -9.83
CA VAL A 485 1.18 32.31 -9.91
C VAL A 485 0.62 33.12 -11.09
N VAL A 486 0.43 32.45 -12.21
CA VAL A 486 -0.27 32.94 -13.40
C VAL A 486 -1.05 31.77 -13.98
N GLU A 487 -1.99 32.03 -14.91
CA GLU A 487 -2.91 31.02 -15.44
C GLU A 487 -2.27 29.67 -15.82
N LYS A 488 -1.02 29.66 -16.29
CA LYS A 488 -0.30 28.45 -16.72
C LYS A 488 0.82 27.98 -15.79
N LEU A 489 1.16 28.71 -14.72
CA LEU A 489 2.32 28.39 -13.88
C LEU A 489 1.88 28.27 -12.43
N GLY A 490 2.04 27.08 -11.86
CA GLY A 490 1.80 26.79 -10.47
C GLY A 490 3.09 26.53 -9.67
N LEU A 491 3.03 26.82 -8.38
CA LEU A 491 4.06 26.55 -7.39
C LEU A 491 3.51 25.61 -6.32
N ILE A 492 4.35 24.69 -5.86
CA ILE A 492 4.07 23.85 -4.70
C ILE A 492 5.15 24.09 -3.66
N ALA A 493 4.73 24.28 -2.42
CA ALA A 493 5.62 24.38 -1.28
C ALA A 493 5.04 23.60 -0.11
N GLY A 494 5.80 22.68 0.46
CA GLY A 494 5.38 21.89 1.60
C GLY A 494 6.52 21.63 2.56
N LEU A 495 6.16 21.42 3.82
CA LEU A 495 7.10 21.12 4.90
C LEU A 495 6.43 20.24 5.94
N ARG A 496 7.23 19.37 6.53
CA ARG A 496 6.85 18.56 7.68
C ARG A 496 8.02 18.43 8.64
N TYR A 497 7.71 18.48 9.93
CA TYR A 497 8.64 18.19 11.00
C TYR A 497 8.09 17.07 11.87
N ASP A 498 8.82 15.97 12.01
CA ASP A 498 8.50 14.83 12.87
C ASP A 498 9.46 14.80 14.06
N HIS A 499 8.93 14.51 15.24
CA HIS A 499 9.68 14.20 16.44
C HIS A 499 9.21 12.86 17.02
N GLU A 500 10.12 11.90 17.16
CA GLU A 500 9.84 10.56 17.67
C GLU A 500 10.70 10.25 18.90
N PHE A 501 10.10 9.59 19.89
CA PHE A 501 10.77 9.04 21.06
C PHE A 501 10.59 7.53 21.07
N LYS A 502 11.69 6.79 21.28
CA LYS A 502 11.68 5.33 21.45
C LYS A 502 12.28 4.96 22.81
N LYS A 503 11.68 3.98 23.47
CA LYS A 503 12.23 3.29 24.65
C LYS A 503 12.19 1.80 24.36
N GLN A 504 13.30 1.11 24.60
CA GLN A 504 13.39 -0.33 24.43
C GLN A 504 14.12 -0.96 25.62
N SER A 505 13.54 -2.04 26.13
CA SER A 505 14.13 -2.89 27.16
C SER A 505 14.42 -4.25 26.55
N VAL A 506 15.54 -4.88 26.91
CA VAL A 506 15.97 -6.19 26.38
C VAL A 506 16.50 -7.07 27.51
N LEU A 507 16.22 -8.37 27.41
CA LEU A 507 16.69 -9.42 28.32
C LEU A 507 16.97 -10.67 27.48
N GLY A 508 18.11 -11.32 27.73
CA GLY A 508 18.52 -12.55 27.05
C GLY A 508 18.78 -13.66 28.06
N GLU A 509 18.06 -14.76 27.89
CA GLU A 509 18.05 -15.90 28.82
C GLU A 509 18.57 -17.16 28.10
N TYR A 510 19.40 -17.95 28.78
CA TYR A 510 19.83 -19.27 28.32
C TYR A 510 19.04 -20.35 29.08
N GLN A 511 18.40 -21.28 28.37
CA GLN A 511 17.60 -22.35 28.95
C GLN A 511 17.97 -23.71 28.34
N LEU A 512 18.26 -24.72 29.17
CA LEU A 512 18.35 -26.11 28.72
C LEU A 512 16.95 -26.72 28.60
N ASP A 513 16.76 -27.63 27.64
CA ASP A 513 15.49 -28.34 27.46
C ASP A 513 15.12 -29.20 28.67
N SER A 514 16.11 -29.65 29.44
CA SER A 514 15.91 -30.42 30.66
C SER A 514 15.33 -29.60 31.82
N ASP A 515 15.40 -28.27 31.72
CA ASP A 515 15.03 -27.34 32.78
C ASP A 515 13.75 -26.57 32.46
N THR A 516 12.94 -26.32 33.48
CA THR A 516 11.68 -25.57 33.33
C THR A 516 11.86 -24.06 33.40
N GLU A 517 13.04 -23.60 33.82
CA GLU A 517 13.38 -22.18 34.01
C GLU A 517 14.76 -21.91 33.40
N PRO A 518 15.05 -20.67 32.97
CA PRO A 518 16.37 -20.29 32.48
C PRO A 518 17.48 -20.51 33.52
N LEU A 519 18.66 -20.93 33.06
CA LEU A 519 19.83 -21.16 33.91
C LEU A 519 20.56 -19.87 34.27
N PHE A 520 20.73 -18.97 33.31
CA PHE A 520 21.38 -17.68 33.50
C PHE A 520 20.94 -16.68 32.42
N GLU A 521 21.16 -15.40 32.70
CA GLU A 521 20.99 -14.30 31.75
C GLU A 521 22.31 -14.08 31.02
N TYR A 522 22.32 -14.27 29.69
CA TYR A 522 23.49 -13.91 28.87
C TYR A 522 23.47 -12.42 28.48
N GLN A 523 22.30 -11.80 28.51
CA GLN A 523 22.11 -10.36 28.38
C GLN A 523 21.21 -9.88 29.53
N PRO A 524 21.73 -9.07 30.48
CA PRO A 524 20.93 -8.59 31.60
C PRO A 524 19.83 -7.64 31.13
N ASP A 525 18.75 -7.54 31.91
CA ASP A 525 17.66 -6.58 31.69
C ASP A 525 18.23 -5.15 31.61
N THR A 526 18.28 -4.64 30.38
CA THR A 526 18.87 -3.36 30.04
C THR A 526 17.88 -2.54 29.24
N THR A 527 17.82 -1.24 29.54
CA THR A 527 16.88 -0.32 28.90
C THR A 527 17.61 0.88 28.31
N ALA A 528 17.25 1.26 27.08
CA ALA A 528 17.70 2.50 26.45
C ALA A 528 16.53 3.33 25.94
N THR A 529 16.81 4.61 25.72
CA THR A 529 15.88 5.57 25.14
C THR A 529 16.60 6.42 24.12
N ALA A 530 15.94 6.73 23.01
CA ALA A 530 16.45 7.60 21.97
C ALA A 530 15.35 8.54 21.45
N SER A 531 15.76 9.64 20.81
CA SER A 531 14.83 10.58 20.19
C SER A 531 15.34 11.03 18.83
N PHE A 532 14.44 11.08 17.86
CA PHE A 532 14.77 11.31 16.46
C PHE A 532 13.95 12.47 15.92
N ASN A 533 14.53 13.22 15.00
CA ASN A 533 13.84 14.30 14.29
C ASN A 533 14.02 14.11 12.79
N ALA A 534 12.98 14.44 12.02
CA ALA A 534 13.05 14.44 10.57
C ALA A 534 12.37 15.69 10.01
N PHE A 535 13.01 16.30 9.01
CA PHE A 535 12.47 17.43 8.27
C PHE A 535 12.28 17.04 6.81
N SER A 536 11.04 17.10 6.33
CA SER A 536 10.64 16.63 5.00
C SER A 536 10.05 17.77 4.15
N PRO A 537 10.90 18.57 3.49
CA PRO A 537 10.46 19.61 2.56
C PRO A 537 9.94 19.03 1.24
N LYS A 538 9.11 19.83 0.56
CA LYS A 538 8.66 19.62 -0.82
C LYS A 538 8.61 20.96 -1.55
N ALA A 539 9.10 20.98 -2.77
CA ALA A 539 8.98 22.11 -3.68
C ALA A 539 8.59 21.62 -5.07
N GLY A 540 7.77 22.36 -5.80
CA GLY A 540 7.38 21.99 -7.15
C GLY A 540 7.02 23.18 -8.02
N LEU A 541 7.19 23.00 -9.33
CA LEU A 541 6.74 23.89 -10.38
C LEU A 541 5.85 23.11 -11.33
N THR A 542 4.74 23.69 -11.73
CA THR A 542 3.84 23.14 -12.76
C THR A 542 3.69 24.12 -13.89
N TYR A 543 3.65 23.62 -15.13
CA TYR A 543 3.38 24.42 -16.30
C TYR A 543 2.32 23.76 -17.18
N ASP A 544 1.15 24.38 -17.24
CA ASP A 544 0.01 23.92 -18.03
C ASP A 544 0.20 24.37 -19.48
N LEU A 545 0.57 23.42 -20.35
CA LEU A 545 0.67 23.68 -21.79
C LEU A 545 -0.73 23.94 -22.38
N SER A 546 -1.72 23.22 -21.86
CA SER A 546 -3.16 23.31 -22.15
C SER A 546 -3.95 22.71 -20.98
N GLU A 547 -5.28 22.74 -21.02
CA GLU A 547 -6.14 22.10 -20.00
C GLU A 547 -5.94 20.56 -19.87
N GLU A 548 -5.31 19.93 -20.86
CA GLU A 548 -5.11 18.47 -20.93
C GLU A 548 -3.64 18.04 -20.81
N ASN A 549 -2.69 19.00 -20.73
CA ASN A 549 -1.27 18.71 -20.84
C ASN A 549 -0.46 19.53 -19.82
N LEU A 550 0.21 18.82 -18.91
CA LEU A 550 0.97 19.35 -17.78
C LEU A 550 2.44 18.95 -17.90
N ILE A 551 3.35 19.88 -17.61
CA ILE A 551 4.75 19.60 -17.29
C ILE A 551 4.98 19.96 -15.83
N PHE A 552 5.74 19.15 -15.11
CA PHE A 552 6.11 19.44 -13.74
C PHE A 552 7.58 19.17 -13.43
N LEU A 553 8.09 19.90 -12.45
CA LEU A 553 9.37 19.67 -11.80
C LEU A 553 9.13 19.62 -10.30
N THR A 554 9.62 18.61 -9.61
CA THR A 554 9.46 18.49 -8.15
C THR A 554 10.75 18.08 -7.46
N TYR A 555 10.89 18.58 -6.24
CA TYR A 555 11.83 18.10 -5.23
C TYR A 555 11.01 17.64 -4.03
N SER A 556 11.29 16.46 -3.51
CA SER A 556 10.69 15.97 -2.27
C SER A 556 11.69 15.17 -1.45
N ARG A 557 11.56 15.28 -0.13
CA ARG A 557 12.29 14.45 0.83
C ARG A 557 11.34 13.52 1.57
N GLY A 558 11.75 12.27 1.72
CA GLY A 558 11.15 11.29 2.62
C GLY A 558 12.18 10.76 3.61
N PHE A 559 11.71 10.05 4.63
CA PHE A 559 12.60 9.45 5.64
C PHE A 559 12.03 8.14 6.19
N ARG A 560 12.93 7.30 6.69
CA ARG A 560 12.64 6.12 7.51
C ARG A 560 13.16 6.39 8.91
N ALA A 561 12.36 6.03 9.91
CA ALA A 561 12.64 6.40 11.29
C ALA A 561 13.97 5.78 11.79
N GLY A 562 14.63 6.49 12.71
CA GLY A 562 15.74 5.95 13.48
C GLY A 562 15.26 4.94 14.53
N GLY A 563 16.18 4.32 15.26
CA GLY A 563 15.84 3.30 16.23
C GLY A 563 16.97 2.87 17.14
N LEU A 564 16.67 1.82 17.90
CA LEU A 564 17.59 1.13 18.78
C LEU A 564 17.77 -0.28 18.21
N THR A 565 19.02 -0.74 18.13
CA THR A 565 19.33 -2.07 17.61
C THR A 565 18.68 -3.13 18.52
N PRO A 566 17.93 -4.10 17.97
CA PRO A 566 17.30 -5.15 18.77
C PRO A 566 18.34 -6.11 19.37
N LEU A 567 17.90 -6.95 20.31
CA LEU A 567 18.72 -8.03 20.84
C LEU A 567 18.85 -9.15 19.81
N SER A 568 20.09 -9.50 19.47
CA SER A 568 20.45 -10.60 18.58
C SER A 568 20.49 -11.93 19.33
N ALA A 569 20.41 -13.05 18.61
CA ALA A 569 20.69 -14.38 19.16
C ALA A 569 22.18 -14.60 19.41
N ASP A 570 23.05 -13.80 18.77
CA ASP A 570 24.48 -13.76 19.05
C ASP A 570 24.74 -12.90 20.30
N PRO A 571 25.15 -13.49 21.44
CA PRO A 571 25.34 -12.78 22.70
C PRO A 571 26.52 -11.81 22.67
N THR A 572 27.38 -11.85 21.63
CA THR A 572 28.46 -10.89 21.45
C THR A 572 27.98 -9.57 20.85
N GLN A 573 26.78 -9.55 20.24
CA GLN A 573 26.21 -8.35 19.64
C GLN A 573 25.49 -7.51 20.69
N PRO A 574 26.01 -6.30 20.99
CA PRO A 574 25.47 -5.50 22.05
C PRO A 574 24.16 -4.84 21.55
N PRO A 575 23.07 -4.97 22.31
CA PRO A 575 21.79 -4.42 21.90
C PRO A 575 21.74 -2.91 22.13
N LEU A 576 20.63 -2.29 21.73
CA LEU A 576 20.26 -0.92 22.09
C LEU A 576 21.19 0.18 21.54
N TYR A 577 21.99 -0.11 20.51
CA TYR A 577 22.73 0.92 19.78
C TYR A 577 21.77 1.80 19.00
N GLU A 578 21.88 3.11 19.23
CA GLU A 578 21.09 4.12 18.53
C GLU A 578 21.57 4.29 17.09
N TYR A 579 20.63 4.24 16.14
CA TYR A 579 20.85 4.61 14.74
C TYR A 579 19.87 5.70 14.32
N GLN A 580 20.34 6.63 13.50
CA GLN A 580 19.61 7.83 13.07
C GLN A 580 18.61 7.54 11.94
N PRO A 581 17.67 8.46 11.67
CA PRO A 581 16.83 8.40 10.48
C PRO A 581 17.63 8.35 9.19
N GLU A 582 17.08 7.65 8.19
CA GLU A 582 17.60 7.59 6.82
C GLU A 582 16.75 8.49 5.92
N PHE A 583 17.35 9.18 4.95
CA PHE A 583 16.67 10.17 4.11
C PHE A 583 16.77 9.85 2.62
N SER A 584 15.71 10.18 1.88
CA SER A 584 15.65 10.05 0.41
C SER A 584 15.28 11.39 -0.19
N ASP A 585 16.23 12.00 -0.90
CA ASP A 585 16.11 13.28 -1.61
C ASP A 585 15.90 13.02 -3.10
N ASN A 586 14.72 13.34 -3.60
CA ASN A 586 14.32 13.03 -4.96
C ASN A 586 14.04 14.28 -5.78
N TYR A 587 14.53 14.27 -7.01
CA TYR A 587 14.31 15.28 -8.05
C TYR A 587 13.61 14.62 -9.22
N GLU A 588 12.48 15.18 -9.63
CA GLU A 588 11.63 14.64 -10.70
C GLU A 588 11.29 15.70 -11.73
N ILE A 589 11.38 15.34 -13.00
CA ILE A 589 10.78 16.09 -14.10
C ILE A 589 9.85 15.17 -14.87
N GLY A 590 8.63 15.60 -15.12
CA GLY A 590 7.65 14.77 -15.79
C GLY A 590 6.61 15.54 -16.56
N THR A 591 5.81 14.80 -17.31
CA THR A 591 4.69 15.32 -18.09
C THR A 591 3.51 14.36 -18.02
N LYS A 592 2.31 14.93 -18.00
CA LYS A 592 1.03 14.23 -18.04
C LYS A 592 0.22 14.79 -19.19
N ASN A 593 -0.28 13.92 -20.07
CA ASN A 593 -0.86 14.34 -21.33
C ASN A 593 -2.11 13.51 -21.65
N SER A 594 -3.16 14.22 -22.04
CA SER A 594 -4.34 13.66 -22.67
C SER A 594 -4.46 14.16 -24.11
N PHE A 595 -4.76 13.25 -25.03
CA PHE A 595 -4.91 13.53 -26.45
C PHE A 595 -6.17 12.86 -27.01
N LEU A 596 -6.57 13.33 -28.19
CA LEU A 596 -7.67 12.75 -28.98
C LEU A 596 -8.97 12.64 -28.19
N GLU A 597 -9.35 13.71 -27.46
CA GLU A 597 -10.55 13.76 -26.61
C GLU A 597 -10.52 12.67 -25.52
N THR A 598 -9.37 12.51 -24.85
CA THR A 598 -9.13 11.51 -23.78
C THR A 598 -9.24 10.06 -24.28
N LYS A 599 -8.82 9.81 -25.53
CA LYS A 599 -8.64 8.44 -26.06
C LYS A 599 -7.21 7.94 -25.93
N LEU A 600 -6.25 8.84 -25.71
CA LEU A 600 -4.85 8.51 -25.50
C LEU A 600 -4.30 9.32 -24.32
N LEU A 601 -3.79 8.63 -23.30
CA LEU A 601 -3.05 9.19 -22.19
C LEU A 601 -1.58 8.79 -22.31
N VAL A 602 -0.69 9.75 -22.15
CA VAL A 602 0.76 9.56 -22.19
C VAL A 602 1.40 10.32 -21.05
N ASN A 603 1.96 9.59 -20.09
CA ASN A 603 2.73 10.16 -19.00
C ASN A 603 4.16 9.69 -19.08
N ALA A 604 5.10 10.58 -18.76
CA ALA A 604 6.50 10.23 -18.67
C ALA A 604 7.18 11.01 -17.53
N THR A 605 8.05 10.35 -16.79
CA THR A 605 8.85 10.96 -15.72
C THR A 605 10.29 10.49 -15.81
N VAL A 606 11.23 11.39 -15.53
CA VAL A 606 12.63 11.06 -15.21
C VAL A 606 12.89 11.47 -13.77
N PHE A 607 13.57 10.61 -13.01
CA PHE A 607 13.87 10.84 -11.61
C PHE A 607 15.34 10.61 -11.28
N TYR A 608 15.79 11.29 -10.22
CA TYR A 608 17.08 11.08 -9.57
C TYR A 608 16.88 11.21 -8.07
N THR A 609 17.29 10.18 -7.34
CA THR A 609 17.15 10.06 -5.89
C THR A 609 18.51 9.78 -5.26
N GLU A 610 18.85 10.56 -4.25
CA GLU A 610 19.97 10.28 -3.36
C GLU A 610 19.43 9.81 -2.01
N VAL A 611 19.93 8.68 -1.52
CA VAL A 611 19.64 8.18 -0.18
C VAL A 611 20.88 8.33 0.67
N THR A 612 20.74 9.06 1.78
CA THR A 612 21.82 9.29 2.74
C THR A 612 21.50 8.62 4.06
N ASP A 613 22.55 8.38 4.85
CA ASP A 613 22.44 7.79 6.18
C ASP A 613 21.79 6.39 6.14
N VAL A 614 22.11 5.59 5.11
CA VAL A 614 21.55 4.24 4.96
C VAL A 614 21.89 3.40 6.18
N GLN A 615 20.86 2.81 6.80
CA GLN A 615 21.02 1.99 8.00
C GLN A 615 21.50 0.58 7.61
N VAL A 616 22.74 0.25 7.97
CA VAL A 616 23.46 -0.96 7.55
C VAL A 616 24.02 -1.71 8.77
N PRO A 617 23.94 -3.05 8.83
CA PRO A 617 24.68 -3.85 9.81
C PRO A 617 26.20 -3.68 9.61
N THR A 618 26.88 -3.08 10.58
CA THR A 618 28.32 -2.73 10.49
C THR A 618 29.10 -3.34 11.66
N LEU A 619 30.31 -3.84 11.40
CA LEU A 619 31.22 -4.37 12.41
C LEU A 619 32.02 -3.23 13.04
N VAL A 620 32.05 -3.14 14.36
CA VAL A 620 32.81 -2.13 15.10
C VAL A 620 34.00 -2.77 15.79
N MET A 621 35.21 -2.36 15.38
CA MET A 621 36.48 -2.81 15.95
C MET A 621 37.05 -1.77 16.94
N PRO A 622 37.78 -2.20 18.01
CA PRO A 622 38.25 -3.56 18.29
C PRO A 622 37.24 -4.44 19.05
N ASP A 623 36.06 -3.91 19.39
CA ASP A 623 35.07 -4.60 20.22
C ASP A 623 34.46 -5.84 19.55
N GLY A 624 34.55 -5.95 18.21
CA GLY A 624 34.15 -7.13 17.45
C GLY A 624 32.64 -7.28 17.31
N VAL A 625 31.89 -6.17 17.38
CA VAL A 625 30.43 -6.19 17.53
C VAL A 625 29.71 -5.71 16.28
N ILE A 626 28.61 -6.38 15.90
CA ILE A 626 27.74 -5.96 14.80
C ILE A 626 26.62 -5.08 15.32
N VAL A 627 26.52 -3.86 14.80
CA VAL A 627 25.47 -2.90 15.17
C VAL A 627 24.94 -2.21 13.91
N THR A 628 23.68 -1.78 13.95
CA THR A 628 23.12 -0.98 12.85
C THR A 628 23.72 0.43 12.89
N ARG A 629 24.31 0.88 11.78
CA ARG A 629 24.86 2.25 11.64
C ARG A 629 24.40 2.91 10.36
N ASN A 630 24.37 4.24 10.37
CA ASN A 630 24.09 5.06 9.19
C ASN A 630 25.39 5.29 8.39
N THR A 631 25.85 4.28 7.67
CA THR A 631 27.15 4.28 6.98
C THR A 631 27.04 4.20 5.47
N GLY A 632 25.88 3.84 4.93
CA GLY A 632 25.71 3.71 3.49
C GLY A 632 25.22 4.98 2.78
N LYS A 633 25.54 5.08 1.50
CA LYS A 633 25.00 6.06 0.57
C LYS A 633 24.59 5.35 -0.71
N LEU A 634 23.40 5.62 -1.21
CA LEU A 634 22.80 4.96 -2.38
C LEU A 634 22.28 6.03 -3.33
N THR A 635 22.47 5.82 -4.64
CA THR A 635 21.78 6.61 -5.66
C THR A 635 20.83 5.73 -6.46
N SER A 636 19.72 6.31 -6.88
CA SER A 636 18.75 5.68 -7.78
C SER A 636 18.30 6.68 -8.83
N LYS A 637 18.40 6.29 -10.11
CA LYS A 637 18.01 7.14 -11.24
C LYS A 637 17.29 6.31 -12.27
N GLY A 638 16.37 6.93 -13.00
CA GLY A 638 15.57 6.17 -13.94
C GLY A 638 14.54 6.97 -14.69
N LEU A 639 13.71 6.24 -15.42
CA LEU A 639 12.58 6.79 -16.16
C LEU A 639 11.35 5.91 -16.01
N GLU A 640 10.20 6.53 -16.21
CA GLU A 640 8.88 5.92 -16.14
C GLU A 640 8.06 6.40 -17.33
N VAL A 641 7.36 5.50 -18.00
CA VAL A 641 6.42 5.79 -19.10
C VAL A 641 5.13 5.01 -18.85
N GLU A 642 4.01 5.71 -18.94
CA GLU A 642 2.67 5.13 -18.81
C GLU A 642 1.85 5.55 -20.03
N LEU A 643 1.33 4.57 -20.76
CA LEU A 643 0.52 4.76 -21.94
C LEU A 643 -0.82 4.07 -21.72
N LYS A 644 -1.91 4.78 -22.01
CA LYS A 644 -3.25 4.20 -22.05
C LYS A 644 -3.97 4.68 -23.29
N ALA A 645 -4.50 3.77 -24.10
CA ALA A 645 -5.14 4.12 -25.35
C ALA A 645 -6.39 3.30 -25.62
N LEU A 646 -7.41 3.92 -26.19
CA LEU A 646 -8.50 3.20 -26.88
C LEU A 646 -8.13 3.06 -28.36
N LEU A 647 -7.70 1.86 -28.76
CA LEU A 647 -7.27 1.59 -30.13
C LEU A 647 -8.46 1.56 -31.10
N THR A 648 -9.61 1.10 -30.61
CA THR A 648 -10.93 1.14 -31.25
C THR A 648 -11.99 1.03 -30.16
N THR A 649 -13.26 1.21 -30.50
CA THR A 649 -14.38 1.03 -29.56
C THR A 649 -14.26 -0.32 -28.84
N GLY A 650 -14.17 -0.26 -27.52
CA GLY A 650 -14.08 -1.45 -26.66
C GLY A 650 -12.69 -2.09 -26.53
N LEU A 651 -11.68 -1.72 -27.34
CA LEU A 651 -10.31 -2.24 -27.23
C LEU A 651 -9.38 -1.23 -26.55
N GLU A 652 -9.08 -1.50 -25.28
CA GLU A 652 -8.18 -0.72 -24.43
C GLU A 652 -6.77 -1.36 -24.45
N PHE A 653 -5.77 -0.52 -24.65
CA PHE A 653 -4.34 -0.83 -24.53
C PHE A 653 -3.77 -0.07 -23.34
N SER A 654 -3.02 -0.77 -22.49
CA SER A 654 -2.23 -0.20 -21.41
C SER A 654 -0.78 -0.67 -21.55
N TYR A 655 0.17 0.24 -21.36
CA TYR A 655 1.58 -0.08 -21.31
C TYR A 655 2.28 0.77 -20.26
N ASP A 656 2.96 0.08 -19.36
CA ASP A 656 3.72 0.66 -18.26
C ASP A 656 5.18 0.20 -18.40
N LEU A 657 6.12 1.13 -18.35
CA LEU A 657 7.56 0.88 -18.42
C LEU A 657 8.26 1.66 -17.33
N GLY A 658 9.06 0.96 -16.54
CA GLY A 658 10.00 1.53 -15.59
C GLY A 658 11.40 1.02 -15.90
N PHE A 659 12.37 1.92 -15.87
CA PHE A 659 13.79 1.59 -15.81
C PHE A 659 14.39 2.26 -14.56
N THR A 660 15.12 1.49 -13.75
CA THR A 660 15.79 1.97 -12.54
C THR A 660 17.22 1.45 -12.49
N ASP A 661 18.17 2.36 -12.34
CA ASP A 661 19.56 2.07 -12.00
C ASP A 661 19.83 2.55 -10.57
N ALA A 662 19.84 1.62 -9.61
CA ALA A 662 20.08 1.89 -8.20
C ALA A 662 21.32 1.15 -7.70
N GLY A 663 22.27 1.87 -7.10
CA GLY A 663 23.54 1.33 -6.64
C GLY A 663 24.19 2.13 -5.53
N TYR A 664 25.03 1.47 -4.75
CA TYR A 664 25.67 2.03 -3.57
C TYR A 664 26.91 2.85 -3.95
N GLU A 665 26.95 4.12 -3.54
CA GLU A 665 28.16 4.95 -3.62
C GLU A 665 29.15 4.61 -2.50
N SER A 666 28.66 4.12 -1.37
CA SER A 666 29.47 3.57 -0.29
C SER A 666 28.62 2.62 0.53
N LEU A 667 29.13 1.42 0.81
CA LEU A 667 28.42 0.44 1.64
C LEU A 667 29.42 -0.38 2.44
N LEU A 668 29.62 -0.01 3.70
CA LEU A 668 30.46 -0.78 4.63
C LEU A 668 29.59 -1.74 5.43
N ILE A 669 29.80 -3.03 5.24
CA ILE A 669 29.07 -4.09 5.96
C ILE A 669 30.02 -4.92 6.84
N ALA A 670 29.44 -5.53 7.88
CA ALA A 670 30.07 -6.66 8.56
C ALA A 670 29.88 -7.94 7.73
N GLN A 671 30.97 -8.61 7.37
CA GLN A 671 30.92 -9.94 6.76
C GLN A 671 32.08 -10.80 7.29
N ASP A 672 31.77 -12.00 7.77
CA ASP A 672 32.75 -12.96 8.31
C ASP A 672 33.70 -12.38 9.38
N GLY A 673 33.21 -11.42 10.18
CA GLY A 673 34.02 -10.74 11.20
C GLY A 673 35.02 -9.72 10.64
N GLU A 674 34.87 -9.32 9.37
CA GLU A 674 35.63 -8.24 8.73
C GLU A 674 34.69 -7.13 8.21
N GLU A 675 35.24 -5.92 8.04
CA GLU A 675 34.55 -4.82 7.36
C GLU A 675 34.81 -4.92 5.85
N VAL A 676 33.74 -5.08 5.06
CA VAL A 676 33.82 -5.18 3.59
C VAL A 676 33.12 -3.97 2.97
N ASN A 677 33.80 -3.31 2.03
CA ASN A 677 33.20 -2.24 1.22
C ASN A 677 32.57 -2.84 -0.05
N LEU A 678 31.27 -2.69 -0.18
CA LEU A 678 30.44 -3.11 -1.32
C LEU A 678 30.03 -1.91 -2.18
N GLU A 679 30.94 -0.96 -2.37
CA GLU A 679 30.79 0.12 -3.34
C GLU A 679 30.52 -0.44 -4.74
N ASP A 680 29.72 0.29 -5.52
CA ASP A 680 29.24 -0.07 -6.87
C ASP A 680 28.26 -1.24 -6.96
N ASN A 681 27.99 -1.97 -5.86
CA ASN A 681 26.97 -3.01 -5.86
C ASN A 681 25.58 -2.42 -6.13
N LYS A 682 24.75 -3.22 -6.81
CA LYS A 682 23.35 -2.91 -7.10
C LYS A 682 22.49 -3.11 -5.87
N GLN A 683 21.44 -2.30 -5.81
CA GLN A 683 20.45 -2.40 -4.76
C GLN A 683 19.62 -3.68 -4.89
N ILE A 684 19.35 -4.32 -3.76
CA ILE A 684 18.54 -5.54 -3.68
C ILE A 684 17.08 -5.26 -4.06
N TYR A 685 16.34 -6.28 -4.49
CA TYR A 685 14.92 -6.22 -4.82
C TYR A 685 14.56 -5.09 -5.81
N THR A 686 15.45 -4.85 -6.77
CA THR A 686 15.33 -3.77 -7.74
C THR A 686 15.55 -4.31 -9.15
N PRO A 687 14.50 -4.81 -9.81
CA PRO A 687 14.57 -5.15 -11.22
C PRO A 687 14.97 -3.92 -12.04
N GLU A 688 16.02 -4.04 -12.85
CA GLU A 688 16.51 -2.91 -13.67
C GLU A 688 15.43 -2.37 -14.62
N VAL A 689 14.57 -3.27 -15.10
CA VAL A 689 13.41 -2.96 -15.95
C VAL A 689 12.18 -3.64 -15.37
N THR A 690 11.09 -2.89 -15.24
CA THR A 690 9.75 -3.43 -15.06
C THR A 690 8.90 -3.01 -16.25
N SER A 691 8.30 -3.94 -16.97
CA SER A 691 7.40 -3.60 -18.06
C SER A 691 6.12 -4.40 -17.98
N MET A 692 4.99 -3.76 -18.23
CA MET A 692 3.69 -4.40 -18.29
C MET A 692 2.93 -3.90 -19.52
N LEU A 693 2.36 -4.84 -20.26
CA LEU A 693 1.47 -4.57 -21.38
C LEU A 693 0.17 -5.29 -21.13
N ALA A 694 -0.96 -4.60 -21.29
CA ALA A 694 -2.27 -5.22 -21.29
C ALA A 694 -3.11 -4.80 -22.50
N LEU A 695 -3.84 -5.77 -23.03
CA LEU A 695 -4.91 -5.56 -24.00
C LEU A 695 -6.21 -6.05 -23.38
N GLN A 696 -7.24 -5.21 -23.41
CA GLN A 696 -8.56 -5.55 -22.91
C GLN A 696 -9.62 -5.20 -23.95
N TYR A 697 -10.41 -6.20 -24.33
CA TYR A 697 -11.53 -6.03 -25.25
C TYR A 697 -12.86 -6.21 -24.53
N ARG A 698 -13.78 -5.27 -24.71
CA ARG A 698 -15.17 -5.31 -24.24
C ARG A 698 -16.13 -5.16 -25.41
N SER A 699 -17.18 -5.98 -25.44
CA SER A 699 -18.21 -5.93 -26.48
C SER A 699 -19.52 -6.55 -26.00
N ASN A 700 -20.66 -6.09 -26.50
CA ASN A 700 -21.95 -6.75 -26.30
C ASN A 700 -22.19 -7.94 -27.26
N LEU A 701 -21.19 -8.30 -28.09
CA LEU A 701 -21.25 -9.35 -29.10
C LEU A 701 -22.37 -9.16 -30.15
N GLY A 702 -22.85 -7.92 -30.35
CA GLY A 702 -23.99 -7.64 -31.23
C GLY A 702 -25.32 -8.20 -30.73
N LEU A 703 -25.39 -8.60 -29.45
CA LEU A 703 -26.62 -8.94 -28.75
C LEU A 703 -27.29 -7.65 -28.24
N ASN A 704 -28.07 -7.74 -27.17
CA ASN A 704 -28.60 -6.55 -26.49
C ASN A 704 -27.66 -6.06 -25.37
N GLU A 705 -27.93 -4.87 -24.85
CA GLU A 705 -27.13 -4.21 -23.80
C GLU A 705 -27.03 -4.97 -22.47
N ASN A 706 -27.81 -6.04 -22.27
CA ASN A 706 -27.69 -6.86 -21.07
C ASN A 706 -26.50 -7.82 -21.13
N TRP A 707 -25.94 -8.07 -22.32
CA TRP A 707 -24.79 -8.95 -22.50
C TRP A 707 -23.52 -8.13 -22.62
N GLU A 708 -22.48 -8.55 -21.91
CA GLU A 708 -21.14 -8.01 -22.06
C GLU A 708 -20.14 -9.17 -22.09
N PHE A 709 -19.26 -9.16 -23.07
CA PHE A 709 -18.09 -10.01 -23.17
C PHE A 709 -16.86 -9.19 -22.82
N THR A 710 -15.98 -9.75 -21.99
CA THR A 710 -14.66 -9.17 -21.70
C THR A 710 -13.57 -10.20 -21.96
N ALA A 711 -12.49 -9.79 -22.60
CA ALA A 711 -11.26 -10.56 -22.66
C ALA A 711 -10.08 -9.66 -22.33
N ARG A 712 -9.13 -10.17 -21.54
CA ARG A 712 -7.91 -9.45 -21.18
C ARG A 712 -6.71 -10.38 -21.28
N ALA A 713 -5.62 -9.86 -21.84
CA ALA A 713 -4.32 -10.50 -21.86
C ALA A 713 -3.27 -9.53 -21.32
N GLU A 714 -2.35 -10.06 -20.52
CA GLU A 714 -1.28 -9.29 -19.88
C GLU A 714 0.06 -9.98 -20.09
N TRP A 715 1.08 -9.18 -20.39
CA TRP A 715 2.49 -9.56 -20.35
C TRP A 715 3.18 -8.68 -19.33
N LYS A 716 3.91 -9.31 -18.39
CA LYS A 716 4.81 -8.64 -17.46
C LYS A 716 6.23 -9.09 -17.73
N TYR A 717 7.18 -8.17 -17.70
CA TYR A 717 8.61 -8.43 -17.80
C TYR A 717 9.33 -7.80 -16.62
N LEU A 718 10.21 -8.57 -16.02
CA LEU A 718 11.11 -8.13 -14.96
C LEU A 718 12.55 -8.38 -15.42
N GLY A 719 13.38 -7.35 -15.29
CA GLY A 719 14.81 -7.39 -15.55
C GLY A 719 15.59 -8.16 -14.48
N GLU A 720 16.92 -8.13 -14.60
CA GLU A 720 17.80 -8.71 -13.59
C GLU A 720 17.63 -7.99 -12.26
N GLN A 721 17.70 -8.73 -11.16
CA GLN A 721 17.72 -8.20 -9.80
C GLN A 721 18.56 -9.06 -8.86
N TYR A 722 18.98 -8.46 -7.75
CA TYR A 722 19.77 -9.10 -6.70
C TYR A 722 18.97 -9.20 -5.41
N PHE A 723 19.29 -10.18 -4.57
CA PHE A 723 18.59 -10.45 -3.30
C PHE A 723 19.48 -10.24 -2.07
N ASP A 724 20.80 -10.25 -2.24
CA ASP A 724 21.80 -9.98 -1.20
C ASP A 724 22.65 -8.74 -1.53
N LEU A 725 23.13 -8.06 -0.49
CA LEU A 725 23.93 -6.84 -0.64
C LEU A 725 25.25 -7.10 -1.37
N ALA A 726 25.82 -8.30 -1.24
CA ALA A 726 27.04 -8.71 -1.93
C ALA A 726 26.81 -9.05 -3.41
N ASN A 727 25.55 -9.08 -3.87
CA ASN A 727 25.15 -9.37 -5.25
C ASN A 727 25.56 -10.77 -5.75
N ASN A 728 25.64 -11.76 -4.85
CA ASN A 728 25.90 -13.16 -5.20
C ASN A 728 24.62 -13.92 -5.57
N LEU A 729 23.48 -13.51 -5.01
CA LEU A 729 22.18 -14.13 -5.18
C LEU A 729 21.33 -13.27 -6.12
N LYS A 730 21.04 -13.78 -7.32
CA LYS A 730 20.36 -13.02 -8.38
C LYS A 730 19.28 -13.81 -9.10
N GLN A 731 18.32 -13.08 -9.66
CA GLN A 731 17.31 -13.60 -10.58
C GLN A 731 17.51 -13.00 -11.96
N GLU A 732 17.70 -13.88 -12.95
CA GLU A 732 17.78 -13.52 -14.36
C GLU A 732 16.44 -12.95 -14.87
N PRO A 733 16.45 -12.12 -15.93
CA PRO A 733 15.22 -11.56 -16.47
C PRO A 733 14.19 -12.63 -16.88
N TYR A 734 12.92 -12.36 -16.63
CA TYR A 734 11.83 -13.29 -16.93
C TYR A 734 10.55 -12.58 -17.34
N SER A 735 9.64 -13.33 -17.96
CA SER A 735 8.33 -12.84 -18.38
C SER A 735 7.22 -13.67 -17.75
N LEU A 736 6.15 -13.02 -17.35
CA LEU A 736 4.92 -13.64 -16.88
C LEU A 736 3.77 -13.27 -17.82
N TYR A 737 2.88 -14.22 -18.04
CA TYR A 737 1.71 -14.05 -18.90
C TYR A 737 0.45 -14.38 -18.10
N ASN A 738 -0.46 -13.43 -18.06
CA ASN A 738 -1.74 -13.57 -17.37
C ASN A 738 -2.88 -13.25 -18.34
N GLY A 739 -4.09 -13.67 -17.99
CA GLY A 739 -5.25 -13.33 -18.80
C GLY A 739 -6.55 -13.82 -18.21
N ASN A 740 -7.63 -13.30 -18.74
CA ASN A 740 -8.97 -13.74 -18.40
C ASN A 740 -9.93 -13.56 -19.58
N ILE A 741 -11.01 -14.33 -19.56
CA ILE A 741 -12.15 -14.20 -20.47
C ILE A 741 -13.42 -14.34 -19.63
N GLY A 742 -14.37 -13.43 -19.80
CA GLY A 742 -15.62 -13.44 -19.07
C GLY A 742 -16.82 -13.01 -19.89
N VAL A 743 -17.98 -13.43 -19.41
CA VAL A 743 -19.29 -13.04 -19.92
C VAL A 743 -20.17 -12.57 -18.77
N SER A 744 -20.84 -11.46 -18.96
CA SER A 744 -21.81 -10.88 -18.04
C SER A 744 -23.19 -10.89 -18.66
N TYR A 745 -24.19 -11.26 -17.88
CA TYR A 745 -25.61 -11.06 -18.21
C TYR A 745 -26.26 -10.26 -17.08
N ARG A 746 -26.59 -8.99 -17.37
CA ARG A 746 -27.02 -7.99 -16.39
C ARG A 746 -26.02 -7.89 -15.25
N ASP A 747 -26.39 -8.38 -14.08
CA ASP A 747 -25.67 -8.23 -12.83
C ASP A 747 -24.81 -9.43 -12.48
N ILE A 748 -24.86 -10.51 -13.27
CA ILE A 748 -24.14 -11.74 -13.04
C ILE A 748 -23.00 -11.85 -14.05
N LYS A 749 -21.79 -12.15 -13.58
CA LYS A 749 -20.59 -12.33 -14.39
C LYS A 749 -19.91 -13.65 -14.10
N LEU A 750 -19.58 -14.38 -15.15
CA LEU A 750 -18.73 -15.57 -15.13
C LEU A 750 -17.40 -15.24 -15.81
N MET A 751 -16.28 -15.61 -15.19
CA MET A 751 -14.94 -15.31 -15.70
C MET A 751 -14.02 -16.51 -15.52
N LEU A 752 -13.31 -16.90 -16.57
CA LEU A 752 -12.17 -17.80 -16.54
C LEU A 752 -10.90 -16.97 -16.46
N TRP A 753 -9.97 -17.31 -15.59
CA TRP A 753 -8.72 -16.56 -15.42
C TRP A 753 -7.52 -17.49 -15.30
N GLY A 754 -6.35 -16.97 -15.66
CA GLY A 754 -5.07 -17.63 -15.51
C GLY A 754 -3.96 -16.64 -15.20
N ARG A 755 -3.03 -17.03 -14.32
CA ARG A 755 -1.82 -16.28 -13.96
C ARG A 755 -0.60 -17.17 -14.17
N ASN A 756 0.51 -16.60 -14.62
CA ASN A 756 1.71 -17.34 -14.98
C ASN A 756 1.38 -18.52 -15.92
N ILE A 757 0.61 -18.27 -16.98
CA ILE A 757 -0.03 -19.31 -17.81
C ILE A 757 0.98 -20.29 -18.46
N PHE A 758 2.21 -19.86 -18.66
CA PHE A 758 3.29 -20.69 -19.20
C PHE A 758 4.18 -21.33 -18.13
N ASP A 759 3.77 -21.26 -16.86
CA ASP A 759 4.45 -21.88 -15.73
C ASP A 759 5.95 -21.51 -15.66
N THR A 760 6.23 -20.22 -15.83
CA THR A 760 7.60 -19.70 -15.74
C THR A 760 8.06 -19.79 -14.28
N GLU A 761 9.14 -20.53 -14.05
CA GLU A 761 9.80 -20.64 -12.76
C GLU A 761 10.74 -19.45 -12.54
N TYR A 762 10.69 -18.85 -11.35
CA TYR A 762 11.54 -17.72 -10.98
C TYR A 762 11.68 -17.66 -9.46
N ILE A 763 12.79 -17.11 -8.99
CA ILE A 763 12.99 -16.77 -7.58
C ILE A 763 12.26 -15.45 -7.29
N SER A 764 11.35 -15.47 -6.33
CA SER A 764 10.60 -14.29 -5.89
C SER A 764 11.29 -13.59 -4.72
N TYR A 765 11.99 -14.33 -3.87
CA TYR A 765 12.67 -13.79 -2.69
C TYR A 765 13.94 -14.58 -2.38
N GLY A 766 14.94 -13.92 -1.79
CA GLY A 766 16.19 -14.55 -1.38
C GLY A 766 16.76 -13.92 -0.12
N TYR A 767 17.17 -14.74 0.83
CA TYR A 767 17.85 -14.29 2.04
C TYR A 767 19.36 -14.19 1.82
N ASN A 768 20.01 -13.32 2.59
CA ASN A 768 21.46 -13.14 2.57
C ASN A 768 22.25 -14.40 2.96
N PHE A 769 21.64 -15.36 3.67
CA PHE A 769 22.22 -16.66 3.99
C PHE A 769 21.97 -17.73 2.91
N GLY A 770 21.41 -17.36 1.75
CA GLY A 770 21.30 -18.21 0.56
C GLY A 770 19.99 -18.98 0.41
N ALA A 771 19.09 -18.93 1.40
CA ALA A 771 17.76 -19.50 1.26
C ALA A 771 16.90 -18.69 0.29
N VAL A 772 16.12 -19.36 -0.55
CA VAL A 772 15.31 -18.73 -1.60
C VAL A 772 13.89 -19.26 -1.61
N HIS A 773 12.98 -18.42 -2.09
CA HIS A 773 11.56 -18.71 -2.29
C HIS A 773 11.24 -18.58 -3.79
N LEU A 774 10.62 -19.61 -4.38
CA LEU A 774 10.10 -19.52 -5.75
C LEU A 774 8.86 -18.63 -5.80
N GLY A 775 8.63 -18.00 -6.94
CA GLY A 775 7.35 -17.37 -7.24
C GLY A 775 6.25 -18.39 -7.53
N ASN A 776 5.01 -17.95 -7.53
CA ASN A 776 3.86 -18.86 -7.69
C ASN A 776 3.87 -19.56 -9.07
N PRO A 777 3.50 -20.85 -9.13
CA PRO A 777 3.33 -21.58 -10.39
C PRO A 777 2.13 -21.06 -11.17
N ALA A 778 1.87 -21.68 -12.32
CA ALA A 778 0.67 -21.44 -13.10
C ALA A 778 -0.59 -21.67 -12.24
N THR A 779 -1.40 -20.64 -12.07
CA THR A 779 -2.70 -20.72 -11.39
C THR A 779 -3.83 -20.39 -12.34
N THR A 780 -4.91 -21.16 -12.28
CA THR A 780 -6.08 -20.98 -13.14
C THR A 780 -7.35 -21.21 -12.34
N GLY A 781 -8.43 -20.55 -12.75
CA GLY A 781 -9.69 -20.71 -12.07
C GLY A 781 -10.88 -20.09 -12.77
N VAL A 782 -12.02 -20.20 -12.10
CA VAL A 782 -13.32 -19.72 -12.53
C VAL A 782 -13.92 -18.88 -11.42
N THR A 783 -14.37 -17.67 -11.74
CA THR A 783 -15.06 -16.77 -10.82
C THR A 783 -16.49 -16.53 -11.31
N LEU A 784 -17.45 -16.78 -10.43
CA LEU A 784 -18.83 -16.30 -10.57
C LEU A 784 -19.04 -15.14 -9.62
N SER A 785 -19.58 -14.03 -10.10
CA SER A 785 -19.87 -12.85 -9.28
C SER A 785 -21.20 -12.24 -9.64
N PHE A 786 -21.80 -11.53 -8.69
CA PHE A 786 -22.98 -10.71 -8.93
C PHE A 786 -22.95 -9.40 -8.13
N LYS A 787 -23.66 -8.38 -8.63
CA LYS A 787 -23.88 -7.10 -7.94
C LYS A 787 -25.28 -6.57 -8.24
N ILE A 788 -26.15 -6.53 -7.23
CA ILE A 788 -27.56 -6.11 -7.31
C ILE A 788 -27.75 -4.79 -6.58
#